data_AF-A0A7J5Z3B2-F1
#
_entry.id   AF-A0A7J5Z3B2-F1
#
_cell.length_a   1.000
_cell.length_b   1.000
_cell.length_c   1.000
_cell.angle_alpha   90.00
_cell.angle_beta   90.00
_cell.angle_gamma   90.00
#
_symmetry.space_group_name_H-M   'P 1'
#
loop_
_entity.id
_entity.type
_entity.pdbx_description
1 polymer ?
#
loop_
_entity_poly.entity_id
_entity_poly.type
_entity_poly.pdbx_seq_one_letter_code
_entity_poly.pdbx_strand_id
1 'polypeptide(L)'
;MSPAGAQKSSSLTLVLMVASAASGGTLQYGYNLAIMNTPAVFIQTFVNETLLERWDMQLEDYQLTLVWTIIVSIFSLGGFAGALIAGPLTIRFGRKKCLLLNNIFLMTGALLAVTSRAAKSFEMIIISRVLVGINAGISMNVQPMYFGESAPKHLRGAVSLSSAVFTAFGVVLGQVVGIREILGSEPCWQYLLASNAIPGVIQLLTLPWFPESPRYLLIDRGDKEGCINALRRLRGCEVQSSELDEILQEQAATKGMRPRGPWELLTDRSVRWQLITVMVISSAMQLCGNDSIYFYASYVFKEAGVSADKIQYITIGTGACEFTACILCNLLIERKGRRFMLMGAGVTGILPTELFDQTARPAAYMIAGSMMWLNLFIMGMIFPFLMSELSEFCFVPFGAVCLLSALFVGLFLPETKGKSLSAITSEFHKLNFKGQDEKCLSQTTTQYQLGELQYWRLYLLSMVLGIGGSFQYGIQVSVMASPALHVQSFVNHTWLWRYGAPVDDSSNQLIWSFIVAVLSLGALAGAVHSGSLPVTYGRKKALLFNNVVAIVAAILMLFSRMANSFEMILLGRFLYGYNVGLGLSVHLMYLGESSPKKLRGFMTLTGSIFIGFGKVIGQIIGIKEIMGTEDMWPYLLAVSGIPAILQLVTLLFFPESPRYLYIDKGDTEGSIKALQWLWQENDLKLELEDMKKRERALRERRRRL
;
A
#
# COMPACT_ATOMS: atom_id res chain seq x y z
N MET A 1 -14.04 38.82 -4.62
CA MET A 1 -13.32 37.62 -5.11
C MET A 1 -13.28 36.60 -3.98
N SER A 2 -13.89 35.43 -4.19
CA SER A 2 -14.21 34.45 -3.15
C SER A 2 -12.98 33.68 -2.63
N PRO A 3 -12.86 33.44 -1.31
CA PRO A 3 -11.73 32.75 -0.67
C PRO A 3 -11.53 31.28 -1.11
N ALA A 4 -12.49 30.68 -1.80
CA ALA A 4 -12.39 29.32 -2.35
C ALA A 4 -11.36 29.19 -3.50
N GLY A 5 -11.03 30.28 -4.20
CA GLY A 5 -10.05 30.26 -5.29
C GLY A 5 -8.60 30.23 -4.80
N ALA A 6 -8.30 30.93 -3.71
CA ALA A 6 -6.95 31.02 -3.13
C ALA A 6 -6.52 29.70 -2.45
N GLN A 7 -7.47 28.99 -1.82
CA GLN A 7 -7.20 27.74 -1.11
C GLN A 7 -6.84 26.58 -2.06
N LYS A 8 -7.35 26.59 -3.31
CA LYS A 8 -7.02 25.59 -4.34
C LYS A 8 -5.63 25.77 -4.96
N SER A 9 -5.17 27.02 -5.11
CA SER A 9 -3.83 27.35 -5.62
C SER A 9 -2.71 27.02 -4.61
N SER A 10 -3.03 27.03 -3.31
CA SER A 10 -2.12 26.81 -2.18
C SER A 10 -1.59 25.38 -2.08
N SER A 11 -2.46 24.38 -2.16
CA SER A 11 -2.05 22.97 -2.14
C SER A 11 -1.23 22.58 -3.37
N LEU A 12 -1.40 23.28 -4.50
CA LEU A 12 -0.70 22.98 -5.74
C LEU A 12 0.80 23.23 -5.63
N THR A 13 1.24 24.35 -5.03
CA THR A 13 2.68 24.65 -4.88
C THR A 13 3.40 23.61 -4.00
N LEU A 14 2.76 23.16 -2.92
CA LEU A 14 3.29 22.11 -2.06
C LEU A 14 3.39 20.77 -2.80
N VAL A 15 2.36 20.40 -3.56
CA VAL A 15 2.35 19.17 -4.37
C VAL A 15 3.41 19.22 -5.47
N LEU A 16 3.56 20.35 -6.15
CA LEU A 16 4.58 20.54 -7.19
C LEU A 16 6.00 20.50 -6.61
N MET A 17 6.22 21.08 -5.42
CA MET A 17 7.49 20.97 -4.71
C MET A 17 7.80 19.50 -4.36
N VAL A 18 6.81 18.77 -3.84
CA VAL A 18 6.95 17.36 -3.51
C VAL A 18 7.29 16.54 -4.76
N ALA A 19 6.57 16.73 -5.87
CA ALA A 19 6.82 16.04 -7.13
C ALA A 19 8.21 16.37 -7.70
N SER A 20 8.59 17.64 -7.70
CA SER A 20 9.90 18.11 -8.16
C SER A 20 11.03 17.50 -7.35
N ALA A 21 10.96 17.60 -6.03
CA ALA A 21 11.97 17.02 -5.17
C ALA A 21 11.99 15.49 -5.29
N ALA A 22 10.83 14.83 -5.38
CA ALA A 22 10.74 13.37 -5.41
C ALA A 22 11.31 12.77 -6.69
N SER A 23 11.19 13.49 -7.81
CA SER A 23 11.68 13.07 -9.12
C SER A 23 13.17 12.70 -9.09
N GLY A 24 14.01 13.53 -8.47
CA GLY A 24 15.44 13.25 -8.36
C GLY A 24 15.88 12.64 -7.02
N GLY A 25 14.94 12.12 -6.23
CA GLY A 25 15.23 11.54 -4.92
C GLY A 25 14.73 10.11 -4.80
N THR A 26 13.57 9.98 -4.16
CA THR A 26 12.87 8.72 -3.89
C THR A 26 12.50 7.92 -5.13
N LEU A 27 12.11 8.61 -6.21
CA LEU A 27 11.84 7.98 -7.50
C LEU A 27 13.12 7.33 -8.05
N GLN A 28 14.25 8.03 -8.02
CA GLN A 28 15.52 7.46 -8.47
C GLN A 28 15.96 6.26 -7.63
N TYR A 29 15.76 6.30 -6.30
CA TYR A 29 16.05 5.13 -5.46
C TYR A 29 15.28 3.90 -5.97
N GLY A 30 13.96 4.00 -6.11
CA GLY A 30 13.13 2.91 -6.62
C GLY A 30 13.51 2.48 -8.04
N TYR A 31 13.84 3.45 -8.90
CA TYR A 31 14.30 3.19 -10.27
C TYR A 31 15.56 2.32 -10.30
N ASN A 32 16.54 2.63 -9.45
CA ASN A 32 17.82 1.89 -9.37
C ASN A 32 17.71 0.52 -8.71
N LEU A 33 16.66 0.29 -7.90
CA LEU A 33 16.35 -1.03 -7.38
C LEU A 33 15.89 -1.97 -8.50
N ALA A 34 15.02 -1.50 -9.38
CA ALA A 34 14.41 -2.31 -10.43
C ALA A 34 15.32 -2.54 -11.66
N ILE A 35 16.13 -1.54 -12.02
CA ILE A 35 16.76 -1.50 -13.34
C ILE A 35 17.84 -2.57 -13.58
N MET A 36 18.45 -3.10 -12.51
CA MET A 36 19.53 -4.08 -12.63
C MET A 36 19.03 -5.47 -13.02
N ASN A 37 17.76 -5.76 -12.78
CA ASN A 37 17.20 -7.10 -12.98
C ASN A 37 17.15 -7.47 -14.47
N THR A 38 16.66 -6.59 -15.35
CA THR A 38 16.53 -6.91 -16.77
C THR A 38 17.87 -7.16 -17.48
N PRO A 39 18.89 -6.29 -17.36
CA PRO A 39 20.15 -6.48 -18.07
C PRO A 39 21.10 -7.48 -17.40
N ALA A 40 20.64 -8.24 -16.39
CA ALA A 40 21.49 -9.11 -15.58
C ALA A 40 22.34 -10.08 -16.44
N VAL A 41 21.68 -10.79 -17.37
CA VAL A 41 22.35 -11.74 -18.26
C VAL A 41 23.33 -11.02 -19.19
N PHE A 42 22.94 -9.87 -19.76
CA PHE A 42 23.81 -9.12 -20.68
C PHE A 42 25.05 -8.55 -20.00
N ILE A 43 24.92 -8.07 -18.76
CA ILE A 43 26.06 -7.56 -17.99
C ILE A 43 26.99 -8.71 -17.60
N GLN A 44 26.45 -9.88 -17.23
CA GLN A 44 27.24 -11.07 -16.95
C GLN A 44 28.04 -11.53 -18.18
N THR A 45 27.40 -11.60 -19.35
CA THR A 45 28.08 -11.90 -20.61
C THR A 45 29.17 -10.88 -20.91
N PHE A 46 28.88 -9.58 -20.76
CA PHE A 46 29.86 -8.51 -20.95
C PHE A 46 31.08 -8.61 -20.01
N VAL A 47 30.87 -8.97 -18.74
CA VAL A 47 31.95 -9.21 -17.78
C VAL A 47 32.84 -10.36 -18.26
N ASN A 48 32.24 -11.48 -18.66
CA ASN A 48 32.98 -12.66 -19.11
C ASN A 48 33.77 -12.38 -20.40
N GLU A 49 33.15 -11.73 -21.39
CA GLU A 49 33.81 -11.30 -22.64
C GLU A 49 34.97 -10.34 -22.38
N THR A 50 34.79 -9.37 -21.49
CA THR A 50 35.84 -8.40 -21.14
C THR A 50 37.04 -9.07 -20.47
N LEU A 51 36.81 -10.06 -19.61
CA LEU A 51 37.88 -10.81 -18.93
C LEU A 51 38.64 -11.72 -19.89
N LEU A 52 37.92 -12.36 -20.81
CA LEU A 52 38.52 -13.18 -21.85
C LEU A 52 39.42 -12.32 -22.76
N GLU A 53 38.95 -11.15 -23.20
CA GLU A 53 39.75 -10.25 -24.04
C GLU A 53 40.98 -9.67 -23.32
N ARG A 54 40.88 -9.39 -22.01
CA ARG A 54 41.97 -8.74 -21.25
C ARG A 54 43.02 -9.71 -20.73
N TRP A 55 42.59 -10.89 -20.28
CA TRP A 55 43.43 -11.82 -19.53
C TRP A 55 43.33 -13.27 -20.02
N ASP A 56 42.58 -13.55 -21.09
CA ASP A 56 42.35 -14.91 -21.61
C ASP A 56 41.78 -15.87 -20.56
N MET A 57 41.01 -15.33 -19.61
CA MET A 57 40.37 -16.08 -18.52
C MET A 57 38.86 -16.09 -18.71
N GLN A 58 38.27 -17.30 -18.64
CA GLN A 58 36.83 -17.49 -18.61
C GLN A 58 36.39 -17.85 -17.19
N LEU A 59 35.43 -17.10 -16.64
CA LEU A 59 34.95 -17.34 -15.28
C LEU A 59 34.01 -18.56 -15.22
N GLU A 60 34.09 -19.33 -14.15
CA GLU A 60 33.07 -20.33 -13.80
C GLU A 60 31.76 -19.65 -13.37
N ASP A 61 30.61 -20.34 -13.51
CA ASP A 61 29.27 -19.81 -13.19
C ASP A 61 29.17 -19.23 -11.76
N TYR A 62 29.83 -19.88 -10.80
CA TYR A 62 29.89 -19.40 -9.41
C TYR A 62 30.66 -18.07 -9.30
N GLN A 63 31.81 -17.97 -9.96
CA GLN A 63 32.63 -16.75 -9.93
C GLN A 63 31.93 -15.59 -10.65
N LEU A 64 31.25 -15.88 -11.76
CA LEU A 64 30.45 -14.89 -12.48
C LEU A 64 29.28 -14.38 -11.65
N THR A 65 28.59 -15.29 -10.94
CA THR A 65 27.51 -14.95 -9.99
C THR A 65 28.04 -14.09 -8.83
N LEU A 66 29.25 -14.37 -8.33
CA LEU A 66 29.89 -13.58 -7.30
C LEU A 66 30.18 -12.15 -7.78
N VAL A 67 30.80 -11.99 -8.96
CA VAL A 67 31.08 -10.66 -9.54
C VAL A 67 29.79 -9.88 -9.80
N TRP A 68 28.77 -10.55 -10.35
CA TRP A 68 27.44 -9.96 -10.53
C TRP A 68 26.84 -9.48 -9.20
N THR A 69 26.89 -10.33 -8.17
CA THR A 69 26.37 -10.01 -6.84
C THR A 69 27.10 -8.81 -6.21
N ILE A 70 28.41 -8.68 -6.45
CA ILE A 70 29.19 -7.50 -6.05
C ILE A 70 28.72 -6.25 -6.81
N ILE A 71 28.53 -6.32 -8.13
CA ILE A 71 28.05 -5.19 -8.96
C ILE A 71 26.67 -4.70 -8.47
N VAL A 72 25.76 -5.63 -8.14
CA VAL A 72 24.43 -5.30 -7.63
C VAL A 72 24.52 -4.69 -6.23
N SER A 73 25.24 -5.34 -5.32
CA SER A 73 25.28 -4.99 -3.89
C SER A 73 26.09 -3.72 -3.58
N ILE A 74 27.08 -3.36 -4.40
CA ILE A 74 27.92 -2.18 -4.13
C ILE A 74 27.15 -0.85 -4.17
N PHE A 75 25.98 -0.83 -4.83
CA PHE A 75 25.02 0.27 -4.75
C PHE A 75 24.58 0.56 -3.31
N SER A 76 24.35 -0.48 -2.52
CA SER A 76 23.95 -0.37 -1.12
C SER A 76 25.07 0.21 -0.26
N LEU A 77 26.33 -0.13 -0.57
CA LEU A 77 27.49 0.45 0.10
C LEU A 77 27.66 1.94 -0.25
N GLY A 78 27.41 2.32 -1.51
CA GLY A 78 27.31 3.72 -1.91
C GLY A 78 26.20 4.44 -1.13
N GLY A 79 25.03 3.83 -1.00
CA GLY A 79 23.91 4.36 -0.20
C GLY A 79 24.25 4.55 1.28
N PHE A 80 24.99 3.61 1.87
CA PHE A 80 25.51 3.72 3.24
C PHE A 80 26.43 4.94 3.39
N ALA A 81 27.39 5.12 2.47
CA ALA A 81 28.25 6.30 2.47
C ALA A 81 27.45 7.60 2.28
N GLY A 82 26.46 7.60 1.38
CA GLY A 82 25.54 8.73 1.17
C GLY A 82 24.74 9.09 2.42
N ALA A 83 24.25 8.11 3.16
CA ALA A 83 23.52 8.32 4.42
C ALA A 83 24.39 8.97 5.51
N LEU A 84 25.66 8.58 5.62
CA LEU A 84 26.63 9.18 6.56
C LEU A 84 26.93 10.64 6.21
N ILE A 85 27.01 10.97 4.93
CA ILE A 85 27.30 12.34 4.46
C ILE A 85 26.06 13.24 4.55
N ALA A 86 24.84 12.68 4.47
CA ALA A 86 23.59 13.43 4.41
C ALA A 86 23.39 14.38 5.63
N GLY A 87 23.70 13.92 6.84
CA GLY A 87 23.54 14.70 8.07
C GLY A 87 24.35 16.01 8.05
N PRO A 88 25.69 15.96 7.96
CA PRO A 88 26.53 17.16 7.86
C PRO A 88 26.15 18.07 6.68
N LEU A 89 25.79 17.49 5.54
CA LEU A 89 25.45 18.23 4.33
C LEU A 89 24.15 19.05 4.48
N THR A 90 23.14 18.50 5.14
CA THR A 90 21.85 19.20 5.40
C THR A 90 21.96 20.35 6.39
N ILE A 91 22.84 20.23 7.40
CA ILE A 91 23.11 21.29 8.37
C ILE A 91 23.86 22.44 7.68
N ARG A 92 24.89 22.12 6.88
CA ARG A 92 25.75 23.14 6.25
C ARG A 92 25.08 23.87 5.09
N PHE A 93 24.42 23.15 4.18
CA PHE A 93 23.91 23.72 2.93
C PHE A 93 22.39 23.92 2.90
N GLY A 94 21.64 23.32 3.84
CA GLY A 94 20.18 23.26 3.77
C GLY A 94 19.68 22.05 2.99
N ARG A 95 18.37 21.85 2.96
CA ARG A 95 17.75 20.63 2.43
C ARG A 95 17.66 20.69 0.91
N LYS A 96 17.17 21.81 0.36
CA LYS A 96 17.05 22.02 -1.09
C LYS A 96 18.41 21.97 -1.79
N LYS A 97 19.41 22.69 -1.28
CA LYS A 97 20.74 22.71 -1.91
C LYS A 97 21.42 21.34 -1.87
N CYS A 98 21.23 20.60 -0.80
CA CYS A 98 21.72 19.23 -0.68
C CYS A 98 21.15 18.31 -1.77
N LEU A 99 19.84 18.39 -2.03
CA LEU A 99 19.15 17.69 -3.13
C LEU A 99 19.50 18.19 -4.54
N LEU A 100 20.18 19.34 -4.68
CA LEU A 100 20.72 19.77 -5.97
C LEU A 100 22.15 19.27 -6.16
N LEU A 101 22.96 19.28 -5.09
CA LEU A 101 24.36 18.86 -5.12
C LEU A 101 24.52 17.35 -5.31
N ASN A 102 23.62 16.54 -4.76
CA ASN A 102 23.68 15.08 -4.92
C ASN A 102 23.58 14.62 -6.40
N ASN A 103 22.88 15.38 -7.26
CA ASN A 103 22.76 15.08 -8.69
C ASN A 103 24.11 15.08 -9.41
N ILE A 104 25.17 15.69 -8.86
CA ILE A 104 26.52 15.59 -9.42
C ILE A 104 26.99 14.13 -9.44
N PHE A 105 26.76 13.39 -8.35
CA PHE A 105 27.09 11.97 -8.26
C PHE A 105 26.28 11.14 -9.27
N LEU A 106 24.99 11.46 -9.41
CA LEU A 106 24.10 10.83 -10.39
C LEU A 106 24.59 11.03 -11.83
N MET A 107 24.85 12.28 -12.23
CA MET A 107 25.24 12.60 -13.61
C MET A 107 26.59 11.96 -13.96
N THR A 108 27.53 11.94 -13.00
CA THR A 108 28.83 11.28 -13.16
C THR A 108 28.65 9.77 -13.29
N GLY A 109 27.79 9.16 -12.45
CA GLY A 109 27.46 7.74 -12.53
C GLY A 109 26.82 7.35 -13.86
N ALA A 110 25.87 8.14 -14.37
CA ALA A 110 25.24 7.90 -15.65
C ALA A 110 26.23 7.99 -16.82
N LEU A 111 27.15 8.96 -16.80
CA LEU A 111 28.20 9.10 -17.80
C LEU A 111 29.13 7.87 -17.83
N LEU A 112 29.54 7.38 -16.65
CA LEU A 112 30.35 6.15 -16.54
C LEU A 112 29.60 4.91 -17.05
N ALA A 113 28.29 4.82 -16.81
CA ALA A 113 27.48 3.72 -17.30
C ALA A 113 27.42 3.69 -18.84
N VAL A 114 27.16 4.83 -19.51
CA VAL A 114 27.12 4.89 -20.98
C VAL A 114 28.48 4.54 -21.59
N THR A 115 29.57 5.05 -21.00
CA THR A 115 30.92 4.90 -21.55
C THR A 115 31.56 3.54 -21.23
N SER A 116 30.99 2.77 -20.31
CA SER A 116 31.52 1.46 -19.87
C SER A 116 31.74 0.46 -21.02
N ARG A 117 30.79 0.37 -21.95
CA ARG A 117 30.88 -0.54 -23.10
C ARG A 117 31.96 -0.10 -24.10
N ALA A 118 32.04 1.21 -24.39
CA ALA A 118 33.07 1.75 -25.28
C ALA A 118 34.49 1.60 -24.71
N ALA A 119 34.62 1.71 -23.38
CA ALA A 119 35.86 1.51 -22.66
C ALA A 119 36.17 0.02 -22.34
N LYS A 120 35.27 -0.90 -22.70
CA LYS A 120 35.35 -2.33 -22.38
C LYS A 120 35.74 -2.58 -20.92
N SER A 121 35.04 -1.92 -19.98
CA SER A 121 35.37 -1.95 -18.54
C SER A 121 34.12 -2.13 -17.69
N PHE A 122 34.03 -3.28 -17.02
CA PHE A 122 32.99 -3.53 -16.03
C PHE A 122 33.27 -2.80 -14.70
N GLU A 123 34.51 -2.41 -14.44
CA GLU A 123 34.90 -1.62 -13.26
C GLU A 123 34.23 -0.23 -13.27
N MET A 124 34.02 0.36 -14.45
CA MET A 124 33.26 1.60 -14.61
C MET A 124 31.80 1.44 -14.17
N ILE A 125 31.20 0.26 -14.37
CA ILE A 125 29.84 -0.06 -13.89
C ILE A 125 29.84 -0.10 -12.36
N ILE A 126 30.86 -0.71 -11.74
CA ILE A 126 31.01 -0.76 -10.28
C ILE A 126 31.09 0.66 -9.70
N ILE A 127 31.93 1.53 -10.28
CA ILE A 127 32.07 2.93 -9.83
C ILE A 127 30.75 3.70 -10.06
N SER A 128 30.10 3.51 -11.21
CA SER A 128 28.79 4.08 -11.49
C SER A 128 27.76 3.72 -10.41
N ARG A 129 27.68 2.44 -10.02
CA ARG A 129 26.77 1.94 -8.98
C ARG A 129 27.06 2.55 -7.61
N VAL A 130 28.33 2.74 -7.25
CA VAL A 130 28.71 3.43 -6.01
C VAL A 130 28.22 4.88 -6.02
N LEU A 131 28.46 5.63 -7.10
CA LEU A 131 28.07 7.04 -7.19
C LEU A 131 26.55 7.23 -7.17
N VAL A 132 25.82 6.39 -7.92
CA VAL A 132 24.36 6.41 -7.91
C VAL A 132 23.81 5.96 -6.55
N GLY A 133 24.49 5.03 -5.87
CA GLY A 133 24.24 4.66 -4.49
C GLY A 133 24.37 5.85 -3.54
N ILE A 134 25.47 6.61 -3.59
CA ILE A 134 25.68 7.81 -2.77
C ILE A 134 24.55 8.81 -2.98
N ASN A 135 24.15 9.05 -4.23
CA ASN A 135 23.02 9.92 -4.56
C ASN A 135 21.73 9.42 -3.90
N ALA A 136 21.39 8.13 -4.05
CA ALA A 136 20.20 7.54 -3.45
C ALA A 136 20.22 7.60 -1.92
N GLY A 137 21.37 7.35 -1.30
CA GLY A 137 21.57 7.43 0.15
C GLY A 137 21.34 8.82 0.71
N ILE A 138 21.86 9.86 0.04
CA ILE A 138 21.59 11.25 0.40
C ILE A 138 20.09 11.55 0.23
N SER A 139 19.53 11.23 -0.94
CA SER A 139 18.12 11.50 -1.25
C SER A 139 17.15 10.88 -0.24
N MET A 140 17.35 9.61 0.14
CA MET A 140 16.48 8.90 1.08
C MET A 140 16.42 9.53 2.48
N ASN A 141 17.49 10.21 2.91
CA ASN A 141 17.56 10.86 4.21
C ASN A 141 17.04 12.30 4.17
N VAL A 142 17.41 13.04 3.12
CA VAL A 142 17.13 14.48 3.02
C VAL A 142 15.71 14.78 2.57
N GLN A 143 15.14 13.94 1.72
CA GLN A 143 13.82 14.17 1.14
C GLN A 143 12.68 14.09 2.18
N PRO A 144 12.55 13.05 3.01
CA PRO A 144 11.52 13.01 4.04
C PRO A 144 11.63 14.18 5.03
N MET A 145 12.86 14.64 5.31
CA MET A 145 13.13 15.82 6.13
C MET A 145 12.61 17.08 5.45
N TYR A 146 12.92 17.29 4.17
CA TYR A 146 12.43 18.43 3.41
C TYR A 146 10.89 18.47 3.33
N PHE A 147 10.26 17.30 3.13
CA PHE A 147 8.81 17.16 3.12
C PHE A 147 8.19 17.49 4.47
N GLY A 148 8.72 16.88 5.55
CA GLY A 148 8.19 17.05 6.90
C GLY A 148 8.36 18.48 7.44
N GLU A 149 9.43 19.17 7.05
CA GLU A 149 9.68 20.55 7.45
C GLU A 149 8.90 21.58 6.63
N SER A 150 8.50 21.24 5.41
CA SER A 150 7.74 22.14 4.52
C SER A 150 6.22 21.95 4.64
N ALA A 151 5.76 20.77 5.04
CA ALA A 151 4.35 20.43 5.16
C ALA A 151 3.69 21.06 6.41
N PRO A 152 2.41 21.45 6.32
CA PRO A 152 1.67 21.92 7.49
C PRO A 152 1.38 20.74 8.44
N LYS A 153 1.24 21.03 9.74
CA LYS A 153 1.12 20.03 10.82
C LYS A 153 0.08 18.94 10.56
N HIS A 154 -1.07 19.29 10.00
CA HIS A 154 -2.17 18.36 9.72
C HIS A 154 -1.98 17.48 8.47
N LEU A 155 -1.03 17.81 7.58
CA LEU A 155 -0.68 17.01 6.39
C LEU A 155 0.74 16.44 6.45
N ARG A 156 1.48 16.67 7.54
CA ARG A 156 2.88 16.29 7.65
C ARG A 156 3.10 14.79 7.42
N GLY A 157 2.27 13.94 8.01
CA GLY A 157 2.37 12.48 7.83
C GLY A 157 2.15 12.08 6.37
N ALA A 158 1.05 12.52 5.76
CA ALA A 158 0.73 12.23 4.35
C ALA A 158 1.77 12.75 3.36
N VAL A 159 2.33 13.95 3.58
CA VAL A 159 3.35 14.56 2.71
C VAL A 159 4.72 13.91 2.92
N SER A 160 5.07 13.48 4.14
CA SER A 160 6.29 12.69 4.32
C SER A 160 6.15 11.29 3.72
N LEU A 161 4.96 10.68 3.76
CA LEU A 161 4.72 9.34 3.22
C LEU A 161 4.64 9.30 1.69
N SER A 162 4.38 10.43 1.02
CA SER A 162 4.44 10.48 -0.44
C SER A 162 5.81 10.07 -0.99
N SER A 163 6.87 10.22 -0.18
CA SER A 163 8.21 9.65 -0.42
C SER A 163 8.15 8.18 -0.85
N ALA A 164 7.39 7.35 -0.14
CA ALA A 164 7.27 5.92 -0.46
C ALA A 164 6.46 5.67 -1.75
N VAL A 165 5.44 6.49 -2.02
CA VAL A 165 4.68 6.42 -3.28
C VAL A 165 5.58 6.70 -4.48
N PHE A 166 6.48 7.68 -4.37
CA PHE A 166 7.44 7.97 -5.43
C PHE A 166 8.51 6.90 -5.57
N THR A 167 8.94 6.26 -4.48
CA THR A 167 9.80 5.07 -4.55
C THR A 167 9.14 3.93 -5.32
N ALA A 168 7.90 3.56 -4.97
CA ALA A 168 7.17 2.52 -5.68
C ALA A 168 6.90 2.90 -7.16
N PHE A 169 6.62 4.17 -7.44
CA PHE A 169 6.53 4.65 -8.82
C PHE A 169 7.85 4.52 -9.57
N GLY A 170 8.98 4.80 -8.91
CA GLY A 170 10.33 4.58 -9.44
C GLY A 170 10.59 3.12 -9.80
N VAL A 171 10.18 2.18 -8.94
CA VAL A 171 10.28 0.73 -9.20
C VAL A 171 9.51 0.37 -10.47
N VAL A 172 8.23 0.75 -10.56
CA VAL A 172 7.39 0.49 -11.75
C VAL A 172 8.02 1.11 -13.00
N LEU A 173 8.46 2.36 -12.91
CA LEU A 173 9.08 3.05 -14.03
C LEU A 173 10.37 2.34 -14.49
N GLY A 174 11.19 1.85 -13.55
CA GLY A 174 12.38 1.06 -13.84
C GLY A 174 12.06 -0.25 -14.55
N GLN A 175 11.03 -0.96 -14.07
CA GLN A 175 10.57 -2.22 -14.68
C GLN A 175 10.00 -2.00 -16.09
N VAL A 176 9.23 -0.93 -16.29
CA VAL A 176 8.65 -0.59 -17.60
C VAL A 176 9.73 -0.18 -18.60
N VAL A 177 10.63 0.73 -18.22
CA VAL A 177 11.73 1.15 -19.12
C VAL A 177 12.68 -0.02 -19.39
N GLY A 178 12.81 -0.94 -18.43
CA GLY A 178 13.59 -2.16 -18.54
C GLY A 178 12.97 -3.25 -19.41
N ILE A 179 11.79 -3.07 -20.03
CA ILE A 179 11.23 -4.07 -20.95
C ILE A 179 12.11 -4.19 -22.22
N ARG A 180 12.19 -5.40 -22.80
CA ARG A 180 12.98 -5.72 -24.00
C ARG A 180 12.66 -4.81 -25.19
N GLU A 181 11.39 -4.44 -25.34
CA GLU A 181 10.83 -3.58 -26.39
C GLU A 181 11.22 -2.09 -26.23
N ILE A 182 11.73 -1.66 -25.07
CA ILE A 182 12.12 -0.27 -24.79
C ILE A 182 13.65 -0.12 -24.72
N LEU A 183 14.26 -0.42 -23.57
CA LEU A 183 15.71 -0.31 -23.37
C LEU A 183 16.32 -1.59 -22.77
N GLY A 184 15.52 -2.61 -22.50
CA GLY A 184 15.93 -3.92 -21.97
C GLY A 184 16.53 -4.88 -23.00
N SER A 185 17.03 -4.37 -24.12
CA SER A 185 17.65 -5.16 -25.18
C SER A 185 19.19 -5.14 -25.08
N GLU A 186 19.84 -6.15 -25.65
CA GLU A 186 21.30 -6.30 -25.64
C GLU A 186 22.12 -5.09 -26.16
N PRO A 187 21.71 -4.36 -27.22
CA PRO A 187 22.45 -3.16 -27.63
C PRO A 187 22.22 -1.96 -26.69
N CYS A 188 21.13 -1.96 -25.91
CA CYS A 188 20.63 -0.78 -25.22
C CYS A 188 20.81 -0.77 -23.70
N TRP A 189 21.33 -1.84 -23.09
CA TRP A 189 21.44 -1.94 -21.63
C TRP A 189 22.28 -0.81 -20.99
N GLN A 190 23.30 -0.27 -21.67
CA GLN A 190 24.07 0.87 -21.13
C GLN A 190 23.23 2.17 -21.08
N TYR A 191 22.33 2.36 -22.05
CA TYR A 191 21.39 3.49 -22.05
C TYR A 191 20.29 3.30 -21.01
N LEU A 192 19.88 2.05 -20.76
CA LEU A 192 18.99 1.72 -19.65
C LEU A 192 19.59 2.22 -18.33
N LEU A 193 20.82 1.82 -17.98
CA LEU A 193 21.50 2.29 -16.76
C LEU A 193 21.63 3.82 -16.69
N ALA A 194 21.90 4.47 -17.82
CA ALA A 194 22.07 5.91 -17.90
C ALA A 194 20.76 6.72 -17.86
N SER A 195 19.63 6.11 -18.22
CA SER A 195 18.32 6.78 -18.26
C SER A 195 17.87 7.29 -16.88
N ASN A 196 18.46 6.80 -15.80
CA ASN A 196 18.33 7.34 -14.45
C ASN A 196 18.78 8.81 -14.31
N ALA A 197 19.54 9.35 -15.27
CA ALA A 197 19.85 10.78 -15.33
C ALA A 197 18.61 11.64 -15.64
N ILE A 198 17.61 11.11 -16.34
CA ILE A 198 16.43 11.89 -16.78
C ILE A 198 15.66 12.46 -15.59
N PRO A 199 15.25 11.68 -14.58
CA PRO A 199 14.60 12.24 -13.38
C PRO A 199 15.49 13.25 -12.62
N GLY A 200 16.81 13.12 -12.70
CA GLY A 200 17.76 14.05 -12.07
C GLY A 200 17.84 15.39 -12.77
N VAL A 201 17.87 15.38 -14.11
CA VAL A 201 17.77 16.60 -14.92
C VAL A 201 16.46 17.31 -14.66
N ILE A 202 15.34 16.57 -14.56
CA ILE A 202 14.05 17.14 -14.17
C ILE A 202 14.17 17.86 -12.82
N GLN A 203 14.72 17.20 -11.79
CA GLN A 203 14.90 17.81 -10.48
C GLN A 203 15.81 19.06 -10.52
N LEU A 204 16.91 19.03 -11.28
CA LEU A 204 17.82 20.17 -11.45
C LEU A 204 17.13 21.38 -12.08
N LEU A 205 16.22 21.14 -13.02
CA LEU A 205 15.43 22.20 -13.65
C LEU A 205 14.33 22.70 -12.73
N THR A 206 13.60 21.80 -12.06
CA THR A 206 12.35 22.16 -11.35
C THR A 206 12.56 22.63 -9.92
N LEU A 207 13.50 22.03 -9.18
CA LEU A 207 13.68 22.29 -7.74
C LEU A 207 14.15 23.72 -7.41
N PRO A 208 14.95 24.43 -8.23
CA PRO A 208 15.36 25.81 -7.94
C PRO A 208 14.21 26.81 -7.76
N TRP A 209 13.06 26.58 -8.41
CA TRP A 209 11.89 27.45 -8.30
C TRP A 209 11.20 27.40 -6.93
N PHE A 210 11.46 26.36 -6.13
CA PHE A 210 10.83 26.17 -4.82
C PHE A 210 11.67 26.76 -3.67
N PRO A 211 11.02 27.19 -2.56
CA PRO A 211 11.72 27.74 -1.41
C PRO A 211 12.52 26.67 -0.66
N GLU A 212 13.53 27.10 0.09
CA GLU A 212 14.21 26.24 1.07
C GLU A 212 13.28 25.93 2.26
N SER A 213 13.61 24.90 3.05
CA SER A 213 12.86 24.54 4.26
C SER A 213 12.67 25.75 5.19
N PRO A 214 11.42 26.12 5.55
CA PRO A 214 11.17 27.24 6.47
C PRO A 214 11.83 27.05 7.83
N ARG A 215 11.85 25.80 8.32
CA ARG A 215 12.49 25.45 9.60
C ARG A 215 13.99 25.58 9.55
N TYR A 216 14.63 25.19 8.44
CA TYR A 216 16.06 25.44 8.22
C TYR A 216 16.38 26.94 8.25
N LEU A 217 15.58 27.76 7.55
CA LEU A 217 15.81 29.20 7.48
C LEU A 217 15.71 29.86 8.87
N LEU A 218 14.72 29.50 9.68
CA LEU A 218 14.53 30.12 11.00
C LEU A 218 15.45 29.53 12.08
N ILE A 219 15.52 28.19 12.18
CA ILE A 219 16.20 27.51 13.29
C ILE A 219 17.72 27.46 13.04
N ASP A 220 18.13 26.98 11.87
CA ASP A 220 19.56 26.75 11.58
C ASP A 220 20.26 28.04 11.11
N ARG A 221 19.56 28.93 10.39
CA ARG A 221 20.12 30.21 9.89
C ARG A 221 19.74 31.45 10.70
N GLY A 222 18.68 31.42 11.51
CA GLY A 222 18.16 32.61 12.20
C GLY A 222 17.46 33.62 11.30
N ASP A 223 17.17 33.28 10.04
CA ASP A 223 16.56 34.18 9.05
C ASP A 223 15.02 34.14 9.13
N LYS A 224 14.47 35.08 9.91
CA LYS A 224 13.02 35.21 10.11
C LYS A 224 12.28 35.65 8.86
N GLU A 225 12.85 36.58 8.09
CA GLU A 225 12.21 37.09 6.87
C GLU A 225 12.18 36.01 5.77
N GLY A 226 13.28 35.28 5.61
CA GLY A 226 13.36 34.14 4.70
C GLY A 226 12.34 33.05 5.06
N CYS A 227 12.17 32.75 6.34
CA CYS A 227 11.15 31.79 6.82
C CYS A 227 9.73 32.24 6.45
N ILE A 228 9.37 33.50 6.71
CA ILE A 228 8.04 34.04 6.38
C ILE A 228 7.80 33.99 4.87
N ASN A 229 8.79 34.37 4.05
CA ASN A 229 8.67 34.32 2.59
C ASN A 229 8.54 32.89 2.06
N ALA A 230 9.26 31.93 2.64
CA ALA A 230 9.13 30.51 2.30
C ALA A 230 7.73 29.97 2.66
N LEU A 231 7.21 30.29 3.85
CA LEU A 231 5.85 29.91 4.26
C LEU A 231 4.79 30.55 3.36
N ARG A 232 4.89 31.85 3.04
CA ARG A 232 3.96 32.51 2.10
C ARG A 232 3.93 31.81 0.75
N ARG A 233 5.09 31.42 0.21
CA ARG A 233 5.16 30.68 -1.07
C ARG A 233 4.55 29.29 -0.98
N LEU A 234 4.84 28.53 0.08
CA LEU A 234 4.33 27.17 0.26
C LEU A 234 2.83 27.13 0.59
N ARG A 235 2.31 28.16 1.26
CA ARG A 235 0.91 28.25 1.68
C ARG A 235 0.05 29.08 0.73
N GLY A 236 0.63 29.87 -0.17
CA GLY A 236 -0.11 30.71 -1.12
C GLY A 236 -1.05 31.74 -0.48
N CYS A 237 -0.91 32.00 0.82
CA CYS A 237 -1.78 32.84 1.66
C CYS A 237 -0.91 33.53 2.73
N GLU A 238 -1.49 34.50 3.46
CA GLU A 238 -0.84 35.05 4.64
C GLU A 238 -0.54 33.95 5.67
N VAL A 239 0.65 34.04 6.28
CA VAL A 239 1.12 33.06 7.26
C VAL A 239 0.24 33.14 8.49
N GLN A 240 -0.38 32.03 8.89
CA GLN A 240 -1.11 31.98 10.14
C GLN A 240 -0.15 32.27 11.30
N SER A 241 -0.50 33.22 12.17
CA SER A 241 0.30 33.59 13.34
C SER A 241 0.62 32.36 14.21
N SER A 242 -0.36 31.46 14.37
CA SER A 242 -0.18 30.21 15.10
C SER A 242 0.92 29.30 14.53
N GLU A 243 1.09 29.22 13.20
CA GLU A 243 2.15 28.39 12.59
C GLU A 243 3.53 29.02 12.78
N LEU A 244 3.62 30.35 12.69
CA LEU A 244 4.87 31.07 12.93
C LEU A 244 5.29 31.03 14.41
N ASP A 245 4.34 31.21 15.32
CA ASP A 245 4.55 31.15 16.77
C ASP A 245 5.02 29.76 17.20
N GLU A 246 4.49 28.69 16.59
CA GLU A 246 4.97 27.32 16.82
C GLU A 246 6.45 27.16 16.43
N ILE A 247 6.87 27.63 15.25
CA ILE A 247 8.27 27.51 14.80
C ILE A 247 9.19 28.40 15.65
N LEU A 248 8.71 29.58 16.09
CA LEU A 248 9.44 30.44 17.02
C LEU A 248 9.59 29.80 18.40
N GLN A 249 8.58 29.08 18.89
CA GLN A 249 8.67 28.27 20.11
C GLN A 249 9.67 27.11 19.94
N GLU A 250 9.64 26.41 18.81
CA GLU A 250 10.64 25.36 18.48
C GLU A 250 12.06 25.96 18.45
N GLN A 251 12.23 27.13 17.85
CA GLN A 251 13.52 27.85 17.84
C GLN A 251 13.94 28.22 19.26
N ALA A 252 13.05 28.76 20.09
CA ALA A 252 13.35 29.15 21.46
C ALA A 252 13.76 27.96 22.33
N ALA A 253 13.09 26.81 22.16
CA ALA A 253 13.43 25.56 22.85
C ALA A 253 14.78 24.98 22.39
N THR A 254 15.17 25.25 21.14
CA THR A 254 16.42 24.77 20.55
C THR A 254 17.58 25.78 20.70
N LYS A 255 17.28 27.02 21.06
CA LYS A 255 18.25 28.12 21.12
C LYS A 255 19.32 27.82 22.18
N GLY A 256 20.57 27.69 21.75
CA GLY A 256 21.70 27.35 22.62
C GLY A 256 21.96 25.84 22.78
N MET A 257 21.14 24.98 22.17
CA MET A 257 21.41 23.54 22.08
C MET A 257 22.20 23.22 20.81
N ARG A 258 23.30 22.46 20.94
CA ARG A 258 24.06 21.97 19.78
C ARG A 258 23.36 20.77 19.13
N PRO A 259 23.44 20.61 17.80
CA PRO A 259 23.01 19.38 17.14
C PRO A 259 23.74 18.18 17.76
N ARG A 260 23.00 17.12 18.10
CA ARG A 260 23.58 15.94 18.74
C ARG A 260 24.28 15.07 17.72
N GLY A 261 25.45 14.55 18.08
CA GLY A 261 26.15 13.57 17.27
C GLY A 261 25.49 12.20 17.30
N PRO A 262 25.72 11.32 16.31
CA PRO A 262 25.24 9.93 16.34
C PRO A 262 25.80 9.16 17.54
N TRP A 263 27.07 9.40 17.90
CA TRP A 263 27.72 8.75 19.04
C TRP A 263 27.11 9.18 20.39
N GLU A 264 26.69 10.44 20.48
CA GLU A 264 26.01 10.98 21.66
C GLU A 264 24.62 10.34 21.80
N LEU A 265 23.90 10.15 20.69
CA LEU A 265 22.61 9.45 20.69
C LEU A 265 22.72 7.99 21.14
N LEU A 266 23.75 7.28 20.68
CA LEU A 266 23.99 5.87 21.05
C LEU A 266 24.34 5.70 22.54
N THR A 267 24.96 6.73 23.14
CA THR A 267 25.39 6.70 24.54
C THR A 267 24.31 7.20 25.50
N ASP A 268 23.37 8.02 25.02
CA ASP A 268 22.34 8.64 25.86
C ASP A 268 21.24 7.65 26.28
N ARG A 269 21.13 7.40 27.60
CA ARG A 269 20.12 6.52 28.18
C ARG A 269 18.69 7.06 28.05
N SER A 270 18.49 8.37 27.94
CA SER A 270 17.17 8.99 27.92
C SER A 270 16.39 8.74 26.62
N VAL A 271 17.09 8.39 25.54
CA VAL A 271 16.52 8.14 24.21
C VAL A 271 16.75 6.69 23.75
N ARG A 272 17.28 5.82 24.63
CA ARG A 272 17.75 4.48 24.27
C ARG A 272 16.65 3.62 23.64
N TRP A 273 15.46 3.55 24.24
CA TRP A 273 14.35 2.79 23.65
C TRP A 273 13.78 3.41 22.37
N GLN A 274 13.85 4.74 22.21
CA GLN A 274 13.47 5.40 20.95
C GLN A 274 14.44 4.98 19.83
N LEU A 275 15.74 4.99 20.13
CA LEU A 275 16.78 4.60 19.19
C LEU A 275 16.71 3.12 18.84
N ILE A 276 16.60 2.23 19.82
CA ILE A 276 16.41 0.78 19.60
C ILE A 276 15.20 0.52 18.69
N THR A 277 14.08 1.21 18.95
CA THR A 277 12.86 1.05 18.15
C THR A 277 13.10 1.44 16.68
N VAL A 278 13.75 2.57 16.43
CA VAL A 278 14.11 2.98 15.06
C VAL A 278 15.06 2.00 14.40
N MET A 279 16.09 1.54 15.12
CA MET A 279 17.09 0.59 14.61
C MET A 279 16.45 -0.75 14.22
N VAL A 280 15.59 -1.31 15.09
CA VAL A 280 14.89 -2.58 14.86
C VAL A 280 13.93 -2.46 13.69
N ILE A 281 13.10 -1.42 13.65
CA ILE A 281 12.10 -1.24 12.60
C ILE A 281 12.77 -0.98 11.24
N SER A 282 13.83 -0.17 11.20
CA SER A 282 14.59 0.08 9.95
C SER A 282 15.29 -1.17 9.45
N SER A 283 15.76 -2.03 10.35
CA SER A 283 16.38 -3.31 9.99
C SER A 283 15.35 -4.32 9.48
N ALA A 284 14.22 -4.44 10.18
CA ALA A 284 13.14 -5.35 9.79
C ALA A 284 12.57 -5.02 8.40
N MET A 285 12.56 -3.74 8.00
CA MET A 285 12.12 -3.32 6.67
C MET A 285 12.98 -3.89 5.54
N GLN A 286 14.30 -4.03 5.75
CA GLN A 286 15.18 -4.61 4.71
C GLN A 286 15.30 -6.13 4.84
N LEU A 287 15.28 -6.64 6.07
CA LEU A 287 15.38 -8.06 6.36
C LEU A 287 14.06 -8.83 6.11
N CYS A 288 12.97 -8.17 5.73
CA CYS A 288 11.74 -8.86 5.30
C CYS A 288 11.81 -9.41 3.86
N GLY A 289 12.90 -9.14 3.14
CA GLY A 289 13.14 -9.66 1.79
C GLY A 289 12.46 -8.89 0.66
N ASN A 290 11.83 -7.74 0.92
CA ASN A 290 11.16 -6.92 -0.10
C ASN A 290 12.11 -6.54 -1.25
N ASP A 291 13.24 -5.91 -0.92
CA ASP A 291 14.17 -5.41 -1.93
C ASP A 291 14.94 -6.54 -2.63
N SER A 292 15.12 -7.69 -1.96
CA SER A 292 15.74 -8.89 -2.55
C SER A 292 14.92 -9.43 -3.71
N ILE A 293 13.58 -9.38 -3.62
CA ILE A 293 12.69 -9.77 -4.72
C ILE A 293 12.94 -8.87 -5.93
N TYR A 294 13.21 -7.57 -5.76
CA TYR A 294 13.47 -6.68 -6.90
C TYR A 294 14.81 -6.90 -7.56
N PHE A 295 15.88 -7.12 -6.78
CA PHE A 295 17.21 -7.38 -7.35
C PHE A 295 17.28 -8.71 -8.10
N TYR A 296 16.55 -9.72 -7.63
CA TYR A 296 16.66 -11.09 -8.12
C TYR A 296 15.35 -11.65 -8.66
N ALA A 297 14.40 -10.80 -9.06
CA ALA A 297 13.07 -11.23 -9.53
C ALA A 297 13.17 -12.25 -10.67
N SER A 298 14.11 -12.04 -11.59
CA SER A 298 14.31 -12.97 -12.71
C SER A 298 14.78 -14.34 -12.27
N TYR A 299 15.63 -14.43 -11.23
CA TYR A 299 16.06 -15.71 -10.66
C TYR A 299 14.89 -16.40 -9.96
N VAL A 300 14.17 -15.67 -9.11
CA VAL A 300 13.01 -16.19 -8.35
C VAL A 300 11.94 -16.75 -9.29
N PHE A 301 11.54 -15.99 -10.31
CA PHE A 301 10.50 -16.43 -11.24
C PHE A 301 10.96 -17.53 -12.17
N LYS A 302 12.24 -17.56 -12.56
CA LYS A 302 12.80 -18.64 -13.37
C LYS A 302 12.82 -19.95 -12.59
N GLU A 303 13.25 -19.93 -11.33
CA GLU A 303 13.18 -21.10 -10.42
C GLU A 303 11.73 -21.54 -10.19
N ALA A 304 10.78 -20.61 -10.12
CA ALA A 304 9.35 -20.92 -10.05
C ALA A 304 8.76 -21.52 -11.36
N GLY A 305 9.57 -21.74 -12.39
CA GLY A 305 9.15 -22.35 -13.66
C GLY A 305 8.53 -21.38 -14.66
N VAL A 306 8.66 -20.06 -14.46
CA VAL A 306 8.18 -19.05 -15.41
C VAL A 306 9.12 -18.95 -16.61
N SER A 307 8.54 -19.02 -17.82
CA SER A 307 9.29 -18.79 -19.07
C SER A 307 9.95 -17.41 -19.11
N ALA A 308 11.23 -17.34 -19.52
CA ALA A 308 12.03 -16.11 -19.51
C ALA A 308 11.36 -14.91 -20.20
N ASP A 309 10.61 -15.14 -21.27
CA ASP A 309 9.93 -14.09 -22.04
C ASP A 309 8.80 -13.41 -21.26
N LYS A 310 8.24 -14.09 -20.24
CA LYS A 310 7.13 -13.59 -19.41
C LYS A 310 7.59 -12.94 -18.10
N ILE A 311 8.84 -13.19 -17.69
CA ILE A 311 9.37 -12.74 -16.39
C ILE A 311 9.31 -11.22 -16.26
N GLN A 312 9.66 -10.48 -17.32
CA GLN A 312 9.64 -9.00 -17.31
C GLN A 312 8.22 -8.47 -17.07
N TYR A 313 7.21 -9.08 -17.70
CA TYR A 313 5.80 -8.71 -17.54
C TYR A 313 5.25 -9.02 -16.14
N ILE A 314 5.61 -10.18 -15.56
CA ILE A 314 5.22 -10.52 -14.19
C ILE A 314 5.87 -9.59 -13.19
N THR A 315 7.13 -9.20 -13.43
CA THR A 315 7.87 -8.28 -12.56
C THR A 315 7.22 -6.89 -12.54
N ILE A 316 6.66 -6.41 -13.66
CA ILE A 316 5.86 -5.16 -13.66
C ILE A 316 4.60 -5.29 -12.79
N GLY A 317 4.00 -6.49 -12.78
CA GLY A 317 2.87 -6.80 -11.89
C GLY A 317 3.23 -6.61 -10.41
N THR A 318 4.41 -7.04 -9.98
CA THR A 318 4.85 -6.86 -8.58
C THR A 318 5.04 -5.39 -8.23
N GLY A 319 5.67 -4.59 -9.10
CA GLY A 319 5.82 -3.15 -8.90
C GLY A 319 4.47 -2.42 -8.90
N ALA A 320 3.53 -2.80 -9.77
CA ALA A 320 2.18 -2.22 -9.81
C ALA A 320 1.39 -2.52 -8.52
N CYS A 321 1.53 -3.73 -7.98
CA CYS A 321 0.99 -4.10 -6.67
C CYS A 321 1.59 -3.22 -5.55
N GLU A 322 2.91 -3.00 -5.55
CA GLU A 322 3.54 -2.10 -4.56
C GLU A 322 3.03 -0.66 -4.71
N PHE A 323 2.99 -0.12 -5.92
CA PHE A 323 2.55 1.26 -6.16
C PHE A 323 1.10 1.49 -5.69
N THR A 324 0.20 0.57 -6.01
CA THR A 324 -1.20 0.63 -5.56
C THR A 324 -1.31 0.46 -4.04
N ALA A 325 -0.54 -0.45 -3.44
CA ALA A 325 -0.49 -0.64 -1.99
C ALA A 325 0.05 0.61 -1.27
N CYS A 326 1.10 1.25 -1.77
CA CYS A 326 1.65 2.48 -1.21
C CYS A 326 0.65 3.64 -1.25
N ILE A 327 -0.10 3.79 -2.34
CA ILE A 327 -1.18 4.80 -2.43
C ILE A 327 -2.25 4.50 -1.37
N LEU A 328 -2.69 3.25 -1.27
CA LEU A 328 -3.70 2.85 -0.29
C LEU A 328 -3.21 3.08 1.15
N CYS A 329 -1.97 2.71 1.45
CA CYS A 329 -1.33 2.95 2.74
C CYS A 329 -1.26 4.44 3.06
N ASN A 330 -0.96 5.29 2.09
CA ASN A 330 -0.93 6.74 2.28
C ASN A 330 -2.29 7.34 2.64
N LEU A 331 -3.37 6.79 2.07
CA LEU A 331 -4.73 7.20 2.42
C LEU A 331 -5.20 6.66 3.78
N LEU A 332 -4.68 5.50 4.21
CA LEU A 332 -5.09 4.82 5.43
C LEU A 332 -4.32 5.25 6.68
N ILE A 333 -3.07 5.71 6.57
CA ILE A 333 -2.21 6.02 7.71
C ILE A 333 -2.82 7.10 8.63
N GLU A 334 -3.44 8.12 8.04
CA GLU A 334 -4.10 9.18 8.80
C GLU A 334 -5.41 8.71 9.44
N ARG A 335 -6.01 7.60 8.96
CA ARG A 335 -7.26 7.06 9.52
C ARG A 335 -7.00 6.05 10.64
N LYS A 336 -6.12 5.06 10.42
CA LYS A 336 -5.93 3.91 11.30
C LYS A 336 -4.83 4.05 12.35
N GLY A 337 -3.92 5.02 12.20
CA GLY A 337 -2.77 5.16 13.11
C GLY A 337 -1.53 4.46 12.56
N ARG A 338 -0.36 4.87 13.07
CA ARG A 338 0.94 4.45 12.52
C ARG A 338 1.29 3.06 13.03
N ARG A 339 1.04 2.78 14.31
CA ARG A 339 1.34 1.47 14.94
C ARG A 339 0.61 0.33 14.25
N PHE A 340 -0.67 0.53 13.92
CA PHE A 340 -1.47 -0.48 13.22
C PHE A 340 -0.91 -0.79 11.82
N MET A 341 -0.49 0.23 11.07
CA MET A 341 0.10 0.06 9.74
C MET A 341 1.49 -0.59 9.81
N LEU A 342 2.29 -0.25 10.82
CA LEU A 342 3.64 -0.78 11.03
C LEU A 342 3.67 -2.25 11.46
N MET A 343 2.59 -2.76 12.10
CA MET A 343 2.48 -4.19 12.43
C MET A 343 2.50 -5.10 11.20
N GLY A 344 2.11 -4.60 10.02
CA GLY A 344 2.22 -5.32 8.75
C GLY A 344 3.57 -5.16 8.04
N ALA A 345 4.63 -4.76 8.76
CA ALA A 345 5.96 -4.44 8.22
C ALA A 345 5.99 -3.27 7.20
N GLY A 346 5.02 -2.33 7.27
CA GLY A 346 4.90 -1.19 6.35
C GLY A 346 5.69 0.07 6.75
N VAL A 347 6.15 0.83 5.74
CA VAL A 347 6.98 2.07 5.68
C VAL A 347 7.34 2.81 6.98
N THR A 348 8.65 3.03 7.17
CA THR A 348 9.33 3.43 8.42
C THR A 348 9.96 4.84 8.41
N GLY A 349 10.10 5.49 7.25
CA GLY A 349 10.89 6.72 7.09
C GLY A 349 10.40 7.96 7.85
N ILE A 350 9.23 7.89 8.48
CA ILE A 350 8.60 8.95 9.28
C ILE A 350 8.87 8.76 10.78
N LEU A 351 9.28 7.56 11.21
CA LEU A 351 9.49 7.30 12.63
C LEU A 351 10.59 8.21 13.23
N PRO A 352 11.74 8.46 12.57
CA PRO A 352 12.73 9.36 13.14
C PRO A 352 12.24 10.81 13.26
N THR A 353 11.37 11.29 12.36
CA THR A 353 10.76 12.64 12.48
C THR A 353 9.76 12.74 13.63
N GLU A 354 9.02 11.67 13.93
CA GLU A 354 7.99 11.65 14.98
C GLU A 354 8.56 11.31 16.36
N LEU A 355 9.68 10.58 16.43
CA LEU A 355 10.29 10.12 17.68
C LEU A 355 11.37 11.07 18.23
N PHE A 356 12.04 11.84 17.36
CA PHE A 356 13.17 12.69 17.74
C PHE A 356 12.90 14.19 17.51
N ASP A 357 13.45 14.98 18.44
CA ASP A 357 13.46 16.43 18.38
C ASP A 357 14.40 16.95 17.28
N GLN A 358 14.33 18.24 16.97
CA GLN A 358 15.07 18.84 15.86
C GLN A 358 16.60 18.66 16.02
N THR A 359 17.12 18.59 17.25
CA THR A 359 18.56 18.44 17.52
C THR A 359 19.08 17.02 17.30
N ALA A 360 18.28 16.00 17.64
CA ALA A 360 18.63 14.59 17.49
C ALA A 360 18.19 14.00 16.15
N ARG A 361 17.20 14.60 15.48
CA ARG A 361 16.59 14.06 14.26
C ARG A 361 17.59 13.79 13.13
N PRO A 362 18.52 14.69 12.76
CA PRO A 362 19.51 14.40 11.71
C PRO A 362 20.37 13.17 12.04
N ALA A 363 20.79 13.02 13.30
CA ALA A 363 21.56 11.86 13.75
C ALA A 363 20.74 10.57 13.75
N ALA A 364 19.46 10.64 14.15
CA ALA A 364 18.56 9.50 14.11
C ALA A 364 18.29 9.01 12.68
N TYR A 365 18.06 9.93 11.73
CA TYR A 365 17.96 9.59 10.30
C TYR A 365 19.22 8.93 9.78
N MET A 366 20.39 9.48 10.12
CA MET A 366 21.67 8.89 9.71
C MET A 366 21.84 7.47 10.25
N ILE A 367 21.56 7.20 11.53
CA ILE A 367 21.65 5.84 12.10
C ILE A 367 20.66 4.90 11.41
N ALA A 368 19.39 5.30 11.28
CA ALA A 368 18.34 4.52 10.63
C ALA A 368 18.70 4.19 9.17
N GLY A 369 19.10 5.21 8.41
CA GLY A 369 19.50 5.09 7.02
C GLY A 369 20.74 4.21 6.86
N SER A 370 21.77 4.40 7.68
CA SER A 370 22.97 3.55 7.67
C SER A 370 22.63 2.08 7.92
N MET A 371 21.76 1.78 8.89
CA MET A 371 21.32 0.39 9.12
C MET A 371 20.51 -0.17 7.94
N MET A 372 19.62 0.63 7.35
CA MET A 372 18.86 0.23 6.18
C MET A 372 19.80 -0.17 5.02
N TRP A 373 20.76 0.69 4.68
CA TRP A 373 21.71 0.43 3.60
C TRP A 373 22.66 -0.74 3.89
N LEU A 374 23.10 -0.89 5.13
CA LEU A 374 23.95 -2.02 5.54
C LEU A 374 23.19 -3.35 5.45
N ASN A 375 21.95 -3.40 5.94
CA ASN A 375 21.11 -4.60 5.84
C ASN A 375 20.77 -4.91 4.38
N LEU A 376 20.54 -3.90 3.54
CA LEU A 376 20.33 -4.09 2.11
C LEU A 376 21.56 -4.67 1.42
N PHE A 377 22.77 -4.24 1.82
CA PHE A 377 24.03 -4.82 1.33
C PHE A 377 24.16 -6.30 1.73
N ILE A 378 23.92 -6.61 3.00
CA ILE A 378 23.97 -7.99 3.51
C ILE A 378 22.96 -8.87 2.75
N MET A 379 21.73 -8.39 2.58
CA MET A 379 20.70 -9.12 1.85
C MET A 379 21.02 -9.29 0.37
N GLY A 380 21.57 -8.27 -0.29
CA GLY A 380 22.03 -8.37 -1.68
C GLY A 380 23.11 -9.44 -1.85
N MET A 381 24.05 -9.51 -0.92
CA MET A 381 25.13 -10.50 -0.96
C MET A 381 24.66 -11.92 -0.65
N ILE A 382 23.76 -12.10 0.34
CA ILE A 382 23.37 -13.43 0.84
C ILE A 382 22.25 -14.07 0.01
N PHE A 383 21.34 -13.29 -0.58
CA PHE A 383 20.11 -13.81 -1.18
C PHE A 383 20.32 -14.88 -2.27
N PRO A 384 21.24 -14.71 -3.25
CA PRO A 384 21.48 -15.73 -4.28
C PRO A 384 21.91 -17.08 -3.70
N PHE A 385 22.77 -17.07 -2.67
CA PHE A 385 23.24 -18.28 -1.98
C PHE A 385 22.13 -18.90 -1.12
N LEU A 386 21.29 -18.07 -0.53
CA LEU A 386 20.15 -18.53 0.25
C LEU A 386 19.12 -19.23 -0.66
N MET A 387 18.94 -18.75 -1.90
CA MET A 387 18.11 -19.43 -2.90
C MET A 387 18.72 -20.77 -3.36
N SER A 388 20.03 -20.85 -3.59
CA SER A 388 20.67 -22.09 -4.04
C SER A 388 20.62 -23.20 -2.99
N GLU A 389 20.79 -22.85 -1.71
CA GLU A 389 20.84 -23.83 -0.62
C GLU A 389 19.45 -24.23 -0.08
N LEU A 390 18.52 -23.27 0.05
CA LEU A 390 17.21 -23.52 0.65
C LEU A 390 16.09 -23.76 -0.36
N SER A 391 16.31 -23.45 -1.65
CA SER A 391 15.35 -23.63 -2.74
C SER A 391 13.93 -23.15 -2.35
N GLU A 392 12.95 -24.05 -2.22
CA GLU A 392 11.56 -23.76 -1.85
C GLU A 392 11.40 -23.08 -0.48
N PHE A 393 12.33 -23.30 0.46
CA PHE A 393 12.28 -22.75 1.83
C PHE A 393 12.96 -21.39 1.98
N CYS A 394 13.48 -20.79 0.89
CA CYS A 394 14.21 -19.53 0.94
C CYS A 394 13.42 -18.35 1.56
N PHE A 395 12.07 -18.40 1.52
CA PHE A 395 11.22 -17.37 2.10
C PHE A 395 10.85 -17.56 3.58
N VAL A 396 11.13 -18.72 4.18
CA VAL A 396 10.80 -18.99 5.60
C VAL A 396 11.54 -18.04 6.57
N PRO A 397 12.85 -17.76 6.41
CA PRO A 397 13.55 -16.80 7.25
C PRO A 397 12.93 -15.39 7.21
N PHE A 398 12.47 -14.94 6.03
CA PHE A 398 11.79 -13.65 5.86
C PHE A 398 10.46 -13.62 6.61
N GLY A 399 9.67 -14.70 6.53
CA GLY A 399 8.44 -14.85 7.29
C GLY A 399 8.66 -14.73 8.81
N ALA A 400 9.73 -15.35 9.32
CA ALA A 400 10.09 -15.25 10.74
C ALA A 400 10.46 -13.81 11.15
N VAL A 401 11.24 -13.10 10.32
CA VAL A 401 11.58 -11.68 10.56
C VAL A 401 10.32 -10.81 10.58
N CYS A 402 9.38 -11.01 9.64
CA CYS A 402 8.10 -10.30 9.61
C CYS A 402 7.28 -10.52 10.89
N LEU A 403 7.18 -11.77 11.37
CA LEU A 403 6.46 -12.09 12.61
C LEU A 403 7.10 -11.47 13.85
N LEU A 404 8.43 -11.58 13.97
CA LEU A 404 9.18 -10.98 15.08
C LEU A 404 9.07 -9.45 15.09
N SER A 405 9.13 -8.82 13.91
CA SER A 405 8.93 -7.38 13.76
C SER A 405 7.52 -6.96 14.17
N ALA A 406 6.49 -7.68 13.70
CA ALA A 406 5.11 -7.41 14.06
C ALA A 406 4.88 -7.50 15.58
N LEU A 407 5.48 -8.51 16.22
CA LEU A 407 5.41 -8.71 17.67
C LEU A 407 6.16 -7.58 18.41
N PHE A 408 7.34 -7.17 17.93
CA PHE A 408 8.09 -6.06 18.50
C PHE A 408 7.31 -4.73 18.43
N VAL A 409 6.75 -4.40 17.26
CA VAL A 409 5.89 -3.21 17.07
C VAL A 409 4.64 -3.30 17.95
N GLY A 410 4.05 -4.48 18.04
CA GLY A 410 2.90 -4.76 18.89
C GLY A 410 3.19 -4.56 20.38
N LEU A 411 4.41 -4.77 20.86
CA LEU A 411 4.75 -4.66 22.29
C LEU A 411 5.39 -3.31 22.68
N PHE A 412 6.27 -2.77 21.84
CA PHE A 412 7.17 -1.68 22.25
C PHE A 412 6.90 -0.34 21.56
N LEU A 413 6.21 -0.31 20.41
CA LEU A 413 5.95 0.95 19.70
C LEU A 413 4.67 1.61 20.22
N PRO A 414 4.75 2.82 20.82
CA PRO A 414 3.57 3.59 21.16
C PRO A 414 2.91 4.17 19.89
N GLU A 415 1.59 4.39 19.94
CA GLU A 415 0.90 5.09 18.86
C GLU A 415 1.34 6.56 18.82
N THR A 416 1.85 7.01 17.67
CA THR A 416 2.37 8.37 17.46
C THR A 416 1.32 9.31 16.86
N LYS A 417 0.26 8.78 16.25
CA LYS A 417 -0.79 9.57 15.59
C LYS A 417 -1.40 10.60 16.56
N GLY A 418 -1.28 11.88 16.20
CA GLY A 418 -1.92 12.99 16.91
C GLY A 418 -1.32 13.32 18.28
N LYS A 419 -0.23 12.68 18.69
CA LYS A 419 0.48 12.98 19.94
C LYS A 419 1.54 14.07 19.71
N SER A 420 1.79 14.88 20.73
CA SER A 420 2.94 15.79 20.73
C SER A 420 4.23 15.00 20.94
N LEU A 421 5.36 15.55 20.47
CA LEU A 421 6.68 14.96 20.67
C LEU A 421 6.97 14.75 22.18
N SER A 422 6.57 15.69 23.03
CA SER A 422 6.73 15.59 24.48
C SER A 422 5.96 14.40 25.10
N ALA A 423 4.75 14.12 24.62
CA ALA A 423 3.95 12.99 25.10
C ALA A 423 4.58 11.64 24.68
N ILE A 424 5.10 11.56 23.46
CA ILE A 424 5.81 10.38 22.94
C ILE A 424 7.09 10.14 23.76
N THR A 425 7.89 11.18 23.99
CA THR A 425 9.11 11.08 24.80
C THR A 425 8.81 10.63 26.23
N SER A 426 7.70 11.08 26.83
CA SER A 426 7.28 10.61 28.15
C SER A 426 6.93 9.11 28.19
N GLU A 427 6.27 8.58 27.15
CA GLU A 427 5.98 7.14 27.06
C GLU A 427 7.25 6.30 26.91
N PHE A 428 8.22 6.76 26.12
CA PHE A 428 9.53 6.10 26.05
C PHE A 428 10.35 6.26 27.32
N HIS A 429 10.22 7.39 28.04
CA HIS A 429 10.88 7.60 29.33
C HIS A 429 10.47 6.53 30.35
N LYS A 430 9.18 6.16 30.38
CA LYS A 430 8.66 5.06 31.22
C LYS A 430 9.31 3.72 30.89
N LEU A 431 9.68 3.48 29.62
CA LEU A 431 10.42 2.28 29.20
C LEU A 431 11.91 2.36 29.55
N ASN A 432 12.53 3.54 29.43
CA ASN A 432 13.94 3.78 29.75
C ASN A 432 14.24 3.66 31.26
N PHE A 433 13.29 4.05 32.12
CA PHE A 433 13.46 4.10 33.57
C PHE A 433 12.40 3.29 34.34
N LYS A 434 12.06 2.08 33.84
CA LYS A 434 11.20 1.13 34.58
C LYS A 434 11.75 0.94 36.00
N GLY A 435 11.04 1.49 37.00
CA GLY A 435 11.35 1.37 38.43
C GLY A 435 11.56 2.66 39.23
N GLN A 436 11.56 3.86 38.63
CA GLN A 436 11.78 5.13 39.36
C GLN A 436 10.57 6.09 39.41
N ASP A 437 9.53 5.88 38.59
CA ASP A 437 8.39 6.81 38.46
C ASP A 437 7.09 6.33 39.15
N GLU A 438 7.16 5.47 40.17
CA GLU A 438 5.96 5.06 40.93
C GLU A 438 5.43 6.14 41.90
N LYS A 439 6.14 7.27 42.10
CA LYS A 439 5.77 8.25 43.14
C LYS A 439 5.20 9.60 42.67
N CYS A 440 5.09 9.91 41.37
CA CYS A 440 4.70 11.27 40.95
C CYS A 440 3.54 11.38 39.94
N LEU A 441 2.84 10.29 39.56
CA LEU A 441 1.78 10.41 38.54
C LEU A 441 0.54 9.53 38.79
N SER A 442 0.08 9.47 40.04
CA SER A 442 -1.11 8.72 40.43
C SER A 442 -2.46 9.45 40.26
N GLN A 443 -2.55 10.54 39.48
CA GLN A 443 -3.81 11.31 39.39
C GLN A 443 -4.30 11.76 38.00
N THR A 444 -3.81 11.21 36.88
CA THR A 444 -4.41 11.59 35.56
C THR A 444 -4.59 10.45 34.56
N THR A 445 -4.41 9.20 34.96
CA THR A 445 -4.51 8.05 34.04
C THR A 445 -5.59 7.06 34.45
N THR A 446 -6.83 7.52 34.58
CA THR A 446 -7.96 6.61 34.83
C THR A 446 -9.23 7.04 34.10
N GLN A 447 -9.16 7.25 32.78
CA GLN A 447 -10.41 7.23 32.00
C GLN A 447 -10.31 6.96 30.49
N TYR A 448 -9.33 6.21 29.99
CA TYR A 448 -9.33 5.85 28.57
C TYR A 448 -8.75 4.46 28.30
N GLN A 449 -9.30 3.42 28.94
CA GLN A 449 -9.19 2.06 28.42
C GLN A 449 -10.41 1.21 28.83
N LEU A 450 -11.46 1.24 28.00
CA LEU A 450 -12.33 0.09 27.69
C LEU A 450 -13.36 0.52 26.60
N GLY A 451 -12.96 0.55 25.33
CA GLY A 451 -13.83 0.96 24.22
C GLY A 451 -14.07 -0.08 23.12
N GLU A 452 -13.27 -1.15 23.06
CA GLU A 452 -13.29 -2.05 21.89
C GLU A 452 -14.33 -3.19 21.98
N LEU A 453 -14.84 -3.51 23.18
CA LEU A 453 -15.88 -4.55 23.37
C LEU A 453 -17.32 -4.08 23.09
N GLN A 454 -17.54 -2.77 22.86
CA GLN A 454 -18.87 -2.17 22.92
C GLN A 454 -19.76 -2.43 21.66
N TYR A 455 -19.17 -2.85 20.54
CA TYR A 455 -19.86 -2.99 19.23
C TYR A 455 -19.77 -4.38 18.59
N TRP A 456 -19.49 -5.45 19.36
CA TRP A 456 -19.23 -6.78 18.80
C TRP A 456 -20.38 -7.35 17.94
N ARG A 457 -21.65 -7.04 18.27
CA ARG A 457 -22.83 -7.46 17.50
C ARG A 457 -22.93 -6.75 16.14
N LEU A 458 -22.46 -5.51 16.06
CA LEU A 458 -22.38 -4.76 14.81
C LEU A 458 -21.29 -5.35 13.90
N TYR A 459 -20.14 -5.76 14.47
CA TYR A 459 -19.12 -6.49 13.72
C TYR A 459 -19.60 -7.87 13.26
N LEU A 460 -20.36 -8.58 14.09
CA LEU A 460 -20.99 -9.84 13.70
C LEU A 460 -21.99 -9.65 12.55
N LEU A 461 -22.83 -8.61 12.61
CA LEU A 461 -23.72 -8.24 11.50
C LEU A 461 -22.92 -7.95 10.23
N SER A 462 -21.80 -7.23 10.33
CA SER A 462 -20.92 -6.98 9.19
C SER A 462 -20.33 -8.24 8.59
N MET A 463 -20.00 -9.22 9.42
CA MET A 463 -19.45 -10.49 8.96
C MET A 463 -20.51 -11.29 8.20
N VAL A 464 -21.72 -11.39 8.75
CA VAL A 464 -22.86 -12.07 8.12
C VAL A 464 -23.30 -11.39 6.82
N LEU A 465 -23.36 -10.05 6.81
CA LEU A 465 -23.67 -9.29 5.60
C LEU A 465 -22.55 -9.40 4.55
N GLY A 466 -21.29 -9.42 5.00
CA GLY A 466 -20.11 -9.62 4.17
C GLY A 466 -20.10 -10.95 3.43
N ILE A 467 -20.37 -12.06 4.14
CA ILE A 467 -20.34 -13.42 3.60
C ILE A 467 -21.38 -13.62 2.48
N GLY A 468 -22.61 -13.15 2.65
CA GLY A 468 -23.65 -13.39 1.65
C GLY A 468 -23.88 -12.27 0.63
N GLY A 469 -23.25 -11.11 0.79
CA GLY A 469 -23.29 -10.04 -0.22
C GLY A 469 -21.97 -9.92 -0.98
N SER A 470 -21.01 -9.25 -0.35
CA SER A 470 -19.75 -8.85 -0.97
C SER A 470 -18.80 -10.01 -1.29
N PHE A 471 -18.75 -11.01 -0.42
CA PHE A 471 -17.93 -12.21 -0.59
C PHE A 471 -18.41 -13.08 -1.75
N GLN A 472 -19.73 -13.25 -1.91
CA GLN A 472 -20.31 -13.97 -3.06
C GLN A 472 -19.91 -13.35 -4.39
N TYR A 473 -19.94 -12.01 -4.49
CA TYR A 473 -19.45 -11.32 -5.68
C TYR A 473 -17.97 -11.63 -5.95
N GLY A 474 -17.14 -11.60 -4.91
CA GLY A 474 -15.72 -11.93 -5.03
C GLY A 474 -15.49 -13.32 -5.61
N ILE A 475 -16.18 -14.34 -5.06
CA ILE A 475 -16.12 -15.73 -5.55
C ILE A 475 -16.59 -15.83 -7.00
N GLN A 476 -17.72 -15.24 -7.35
CA GLN A 476 -18.29 -15.35 -8.69
C GLN A 476 -17.40 -14.77 -9.80
N VAL A 477 -16.66 -13.71 -9.49
CA VAL A 477 -15.73 -13.08 -10.42
C VAL A 477 -14.48 -13.95 -10.62
N SER A 478 -13.96 -14.59 -9.57
CA SER A 478 -12.71 -15.34 -9.66
C SER A 478 -12.86 -16.80 -10.07
N VAL A 479 -13.90 -17.48 -9.59
CA VAL A 479 -14.12 -18.92 -9.82
C VAL A 479 -14.19 -19.27 -11.30
N MET A 480 -14.63 -18.34 -12.13
CA MET A 480 -14.92 -18.59 -13.54
C MET A 480 -13.74 -18.54 -14.49
N ALA A 481 -12.58 -18.07 -14.03
CA ALA A 481 -11.35 -18.18 -14.80
C ALA A 481 -10.86 -19.64 -14.89
N SER A 482 -11.00 -20.40 -13.80
CA SER A 482 -10.48 -21.76 -13.69
C SER A 482 -11.15 -22.79 -14.61
N PRO A 483 -12.50 -22.89 -14.70
CA PRO A 483 -13.16 -23.88 -15.54
C PRO A 483 -13.34 -23.42 -16.99
N ALA A 484 -12.73 -22.30 -17.43
CA ALA A 484 -12.99 -21.69 -18.72
C ALA A 484 -12.82 -22.66 -19.90
N LEU A 485 -11.72 -23.42 -19.91
CA LEU A 485 -11.45 -24.42 -20.95
C LEU A 485 -12.46 -25.58 -20.89
N HIS A 486 -12.82 -26.03 -19.68
CA HIS A 486 -13.77 -27.12 -19.49
C HIS A 486 -15.19 -26.73 -19.91
N VAL A 487 -15.63 -25.50 -19.62
CA VAL A 487 -16.94 -25.00 -20.04
C VAL A 487 -17.00 -24.81 -21.56
N GLN A 488 -15.92 -24.32 -22.19
CA GLN A 488 -15.84 -24.21 -23.66
C GLN A 488 -15.89 -25.59 -24.34
N SER A 489 -15.21 -26.59 -23.77
CA SER A 489 -15.30 -27.98 -24.22
C SER A 489 -16.72 -28.54 -24.06
N PHE A 490 -17.36 -28.28 -22.92
CA PHE A 490 -18.74 -28.69 -22.65
C PHE A 490 -19.75 -28.07 -23.64
N VAL A 491 -19.61 -26.78 -23.97
CA VAL A 491 -20.45 -26.12 -24.99
C VAL A 491 -20.31 -26.83 -26.33
N ASN A 492 -19.08 -27.10 -26.76
CA ASN A 492 -18.82 -27.80 -28.02
C ASN A 492 -19.43 -29.21 -28.04
N HIS A 493 -19.23 -29.98 -26.95
CA HIS A 493 -19.80 -31.32 -26.80
C HIS A 493 -21.34 -31.30 -26.86
N THR A 494 -21.96 -30.35 -26.16
CA THR A 494 -23.43 -30.21 -26.13
C THR A 494 -23.98 -29.85 -27.50
N TRP A 495 -23.29 -28.98 -28.23
CA TRP A 495 -23.68 -28.56 -29.57
C TRP A 495 -23.53 -29.69 -30.59
N LEU A 496 -22.43 -30.44 -30.54
CA LEU A 496 -22.19 -31.62 -31.36
C LEU A 496 -23.30 -32.66 -31.17
N TRP A 497 -23.72 -32.89 -29.93
CA TRP A 497 -24.80 -33.81 -29.61
C TRP A 497 -26.16 -33.37 -30.20
N ARG A 498 -26.43 -32.04 -30.24
CA ARG A 498 -27.71 -31.50 -30.74
C ARG A 498 -27.78 -31.34 -32.25
N TYR A 499 -26.68 -30.94 -32.88
CA TYR A 499 -26.65 -30.52 -34.29
C TYR A 499 -25.78 -31.42 -35.19
N GLY A 500 -25.07 -32.39 -34.62
CA GLY A 500 -24.23 -33.34 -35.38
C GLY A 500 -22.95 -32.74 -35.97
N ALA A 501 -22.64 -31.46 -35.68
CA ALA A 501 -21.42 -30.78 -36.13
C ALA A 501 -20.78 -30.01 -34.96
N PRO A 502 -19.43 -29.94 -34.89
CA PRO A 502 -18.73 -29.16 -33.87
C PRO A 502 -18.96 -27.66 -34.06
N VAL A 503 -18.87 -26.89 -32.97
CA VAL A 503 -18.95 -25.42 -33.01
C VAL A 503 -17.65 -24.88 -33.61
N ASP A 504 -17.77 -23.91 -34.52
CA ASP A 504 -16.62 -23.16 -35.00
C ASP A 504 -15.93 -22.40 -33.85
N ASP A 505 -14.59 -22.33 -33.84
CA ASP A 505 -13.83 -21.75 -32.73
C ASP A 505 -14.24 -20.29 -32.42
N SER A 506 -14.56 -19.50 -33.45
CA SER A 506 -15.02 -18.12 -33.28
C SER A 506 -16.38 -18.05 -32.58
N SER A 507 -17.28 -18.97 -32.91
CA SER A 507 -18.61 -19.08 -32.31
C SER A 507 -18.54 -19.60 -30.87
N ASN A 508 -17.63 -20.54 -30.58
CA ASN A 508 -17.43 -21.05 -29.22
C ASN A 508 -16.86 -19.96 -28.30
N GLN A 509 -15.88 -19.19 -28.79
CA GLN A 509 -15.38 -18.02 -28.06
C GLN A 509 -16.47 -16.96 -27.84
N LEU A 510 -17.33 -16.71 -28.83
CA LEU A 510 -18.45 -15.77 -28.68
C LEU A 510 -19.46 -16.23 -27.62
N ILE A 511 -19.83 -17.52 -27.62
CA ILE A 511 -20.71 -18.10 -26.60
C ILE A 511 -20.06 -17.98 -25.22
N TRP A 512 -18.77 -18.27 -25.09
CA TRP A 512 -18.03 -18.09 -23.85
C TRP A 512 -18.01 -16.65 -23.37
N SER A 513 -17.69 -15.69 -24.25
CA SER A 513 -17.74 -14.26 -23.94
C SER A 513 -19.13 -13.83 -23.49
N PHE A 514 -20.19 -14.37 -24.10
CA PHE A 514 -21.56 -14.11 -23.69
C PHE A 514 -21.89 -14.70 -22.31
N ILE A 515 -21.44 -15.93 -22.01
CA ILE A 515 -21.56 -16.56 -20.67
C ILE A 515 -20.90 -15.70 -19.60
N VAL A 516 -19.75 -15.09 -19.89
CA VAL A 516 -19.05 -14.19 -18.97
C VAL A 516 -19.80 -12.85 -18.83
N ALA A 517 -20.27 -12.26 -19.92
CA ALA A 517 -20.90 -10.94 -19.95
C ALA A 517 -22.32 -10.90 -19.35
N VAL A 518 -23.08 -12.00 -19.43
CA VAL A 518 -24.46 -12.11 -18.92
C VAL A 518 -24.58 -11.78 -17.43
N LEU A 519 -23.52 -12.01 -16.64
CA LEU A 519 -23.47 -11.60 -15.23
C LEU A 519 -23.73 -10.10 -15.06
N SER A 520 -23.18 -9.26 -15.94
CA SER A 520 -23.35 -7.80 -15.88
C SER A 520 -24.77 -7.37 -16.22
N LEU A 521 -25.44 -8.08 -17.14
CA LEU A 521 -26.85 -7.84 -17.46
C LEU A 521 -27.76 -8.17 -16.27
N GLY A 522 -27.50 -9.30 -15.60
CA GLY A 522 -28.16 -9.64 -14.34
C GLY A 522 -27.91 -8.57 -13.27
N ALA A 523 -26.65 -8.13 -13.11
CA ALA A 523 -26.29 -7.11 -12.13
C ALA A 523 -26.97 -5.77 -12.36
N LEU A 524 -27.13 -5.36 -13.63
CA LEU A 524 -27.93 -4.19 -13.98
C LEU A 524 -29.38 -4.34 -13.52
N ALA A 525 -30.01 -5.48 -13.82
CA ALA A 525 -31.38 -5.76 -13.37
C ALA A 525 -31.50 -5.74 -11.84
N GLY A 526 -30.56 -6.37 -11.12
CA GLY A 526 -30.51 -6.35 -9.65
C GLY A 526 -30.31 -4.94 -9.07
N ALA A 527 -29.45 -4.14 -9.69
CA ALA A 527 -29.17 -2.76 -9.26
C ALA A 527 -30.40 -1.85 -9.41
N VAL A 528 -31.18 -1.98 -10.48
CA VAL A 528 -32.44 -1.24 -10.65
C VAL A 528 -33.44 -1.57 -9.52
N HIS A 529 -33.56 -2.85 -9.16
CA HIS A 529 -34.44 -3.30 -8.08
C HIS A 529 -33.93 -2.96 -6.67
N SER A 530 -32.64 -2.62 -6.53
CA SER A 530 -32.04 -2.25 -5.24
C SER A 530 -32.57 -0.94 -4.66
N GLY A 531 -33.19 -0.08 -5.48
CA GLY A 531 -33.86 1.13 -4.99
C GLY A 531 -35.28 0.90 -4.48
N SER A 532 -36.03 -0.04 -5.07
CA SER A 532 -37.46 -0.25 -4.79
C SER A 532 -37.74 -1.36 -3.76
N LEU A 533 -37.04 -2.50 -3.86
CA LEU A 533 -37.26 -3.65 -2.98
C LEU A 533 -36.97 -3.37 -1.49
N PRO A 534 -35.82 -2.75 -1.12
CA PRO A 534 -35.50 -2.53 0.30
C PRO A 534 -36.37 -1.47 0.96
N VAL A 535 -36.91 -0.54 0.19
CA VAL A 535 -37.86 0.48 0.66
C VAL A 535 -39.22 -0.16 0.92
N THR A 536 -39.66 -1.06 0.04
CA THR A 536 -40.98 -1.69 0.16
C THR A 536 -41.00 -2.78 1.24
N TYR A 537 -40.01 -3.68 1.24
CA TYR A 537 -40.03 -4.89 2.07
C TYR A 537 -39.07 -4.85 3.28
N GLY A 538 -38.18 -3.87 3.35
CA GLY A 538 -37.11 -3.82 4.34
C GLY A 538 -35.81 -4.45 3.84
N ARG A 539 -34.69 -4.07 4.47
CA ARG A 539 -33.34 -4.40 4.00
C ARG A 539 -33.03 -5.88 4.26
N LYS A 540 -33.42 -6.39 5.43
CA LYS A 540 -33.29 -7.82 5.79
C LYS A 540 -34.08 -8.70 4.82
N LYS A 541 -35.37 -8.39 4.58
CA LYS A 541 -36.21 -9.22 3.70
C LYS A 541 -35.72 -9.19 2.25
N ALA A 542 -35.26 -8.05 1.76
CA ALA A 542 -34.66 -7.94 0.43
C ALA A 542 -33.41 -8.84 0.30
N LEU A 543 -32.54 -8.90 1.32
CA LEU A 543 -31.38 -9.80 1.32
C LEU A 543 -31.76 -11.28 1.45
N LEU A 544 -32.81 -11.62 2.20
CA LEU A 544 -33.30 -13.01 2.26
C LEU A 544 -33.79 -13.48 0.88
N PHE A 545 -34.58 -12.65 0.19
CA PHE A 545 -34.98 -12.92 -1.20
C PHE A 545 -33.76 -13.06 -2.12
N ASN A 546 -32.77 -12.18 -1.96
CA ASN A 546 -31.53 -12.21 -2.73
C ASN A 546 -30.77 -13.54 -2.61
N ASN A 547 -30.73 -14.12 -1.40
CA ASN A 547 -30.09 -15.41 -1.16
C ASN A 547 -30.85 -16.57 -1.81
N VAL A 548 -32.19 -16.53 -1.86
CA VAL A 548 -32.98 -17.53 -2.59
C VAL A 548 -32.62 -17.53 -4.07
N VAL A 549 -32.46 -16.35 -4.68
CA VAL A 549 -32.03 -16.21 -6.08
C VAL A 549 -30.66 -16.84 -6.30
N ALA A 550 -29.69 -16.62 -5.41
CA ALA A 550 -28.37 -17.25 -5.49
C ALA A 550 -28.40 -18.77 -5.33
N ILE A 551 -29.25 -19.30 -4.45
CA ILE A 551 -29.39 -20.76 -4.25
C ILE A 551 -29.98 -21.40 -5.51
N VAL A 552 -31.01 -20.79 -6.11
CA VAL A 552 -31.59 -21.27 -7.37
C VAL A 552 -30.54 -21.23 -8.49
N ALA A 553 -29.74 -20.17 -8.57
CA ALA A 553 -28.64 -20.08 -9.53
C ALA A 553 -27.59 -21.19 -9.34
N ALA A 554 -27.23 -21.51 -8.08
CA ALA A 554 -26.30 -22.59 -7.74
C ALA A 554 -26.81 -23.94 -8.24
N ILE A 555 -28.09 -24.23 -7.97
CA ILE A 555 -28.75 -25.47 -8.36
C ILE A 555 -28.77 -25.62 -9.88
N LEU A 556 -29.12 -24.55 -10.60
CA LEU A 556 -29.13 -24.56 -12.07
C LEU A 556 -27.74 -24.85 -12.66
N MET A 557 -26.67 -24.28 -12.09
CA MET A 557 -25.31 -24.56 -12.57
C MET A 557 -24.87 -25.98 -12.23
N LEU A 558 -25.22 -26.49 -11.05
CA LEU A 558 -24.87 -27.85 -10.62
C LEU A 558 -25.45 -28.92 -11.56
N PHE A 559 -26.72 -28.77 -11.93
CA PHE A 559 -27.42 -29.73 -12.79
C PHE A 559 -27.18 -29.52 -14.30
N SER A 560 -26.42 -28.50 -14.70
CA SER A 560 -26.17 -28.17 -16.11
C SER A 560 -25.53 -29.33 -16.90
N ARG A 561 -24.56 -30.04 -16.29
CA ARG A 561 -23.90 -31.21 -16.90
C ARG A 561 -24.86 -32.39 -17.05
N MET A 562 -25.71 -32.65 -16.05
CA MET A 562 -26.70 -33.74 -16.11
C MET A 562 -27.78 -33.49 -17.17
N ALA A 563 -28.16 -32.23 -17.36
CA ALA A 563 -29.18 -31.85 -18.33
C ALA A 563 -28.64 -31.66 -19.76
N ASN A 564 -27.32 -31.78 -19.98
CA ASN A 564 -26.67 -31.45 -21.25
C ASN A 564 -27.15 -30.10 -21.82
N SER A 565 -27.10 -29.06 -20.98
CA SER A 565 -27.55 -27.71 -21.36
C SER A 565 -26.59 -26.65 -20.83
N PHE A 566 -25.91 -25.97 -21.76
CA PHE A 566 -25.11 -24.79 -21.43
C PHE A 566 -26.01 -23.55 -21.19
N GLU A 567 -27.26 -23.57 -21.65
CA GLU A 567 -28.25 -22.50 -21.37
C GLU A 567 -28.57 -22.39 -19.88
N MET A 568 -28.51 -23.50 -19.14
CA MET A 568 -28.65 -23.48 -17.67
C MET A 568 -27.51 -22.70 -17.00
N ILE A 569 -26.29 -22.73 -17.57
CA ILE A 569 -25.16 -21.92 -17.10
C ILE A 569 -25.43 -20.44 -17.37
N LEU A 570 -25.95 -20.10 -18.55
CA LEU A 570 -26.35 -18.72 -18.89
C LEU A 570 -27.41 -18.19 -17.93
N LEU A 571 -28.47 -18.96 -17.67
CA LEU A 571 -29.53 -18.57 -16.74
C LEU A 571 -29.01 -18.44 -15.31
N GLY A 572 -28.20 -19.39 -14.86
CA GLY A 572 -27.55 -19.31 -13.55
C GLY A 572 -26.69 -18.06 -13.42
N ARG A 573 -25.91 -17.71 -14.46
CA ARG A 573 -25.05 -16.52 -14.47
C ARG A 573 -25.86 -15.24 -14.40
N PHE A 574 -26.97 -15.18 -15.12
CA PHE A 574 -27.88 -14.05 -15.06
C PHE A 574 -28.46 -13.88 -13.65
N LEU A 575 -28.92 -14.96 -13.02
CA LEU A 575 -29.47 -14.94 -11.66
C LEU A 575 -28.41 -14.58 -10.61
N TYR A 576 -27.16 -15.06 -10.74
CA TYR A 576 -26.07 -14.58 -9.90
C TYR A 576 -25.75 -13.11 -10.13
N GLY A 577 -25.85 -12.64 -11.37
CA GLY A 577 -25.74 -11.23 -11.69
C GLY A 577 -26.78 -10.42 -10.91
N TYR A 578 -28.04 -10.84 -10.99
CA TYR A 578 -29.14 -10.23 -10.24
C TYR A 578 -28.85 -10.22 -8.73
N ASN A 579 -28.39 -11.36 -8.20
CA ASN A 579 -28.01 -11.49 -6.80
C ASN A 579 -26.90 -10.50 -6.39
N VAL A 580 -25.88 -10.34 -7.23
CA VAL A 580 -24.76 -9.43 -6.99
C VAL A 580 -25.22 -7.97 -7.01
N GLY A 581 -26.00 -7.58 -8.02
CA GLY A 581 -26.46 -6.20 -8.20
C GLY A 581 -27.37 -5.74 -7.06
N LEU A 582 -28.30 -6.59 -6.63
CA LEU A 582 -29.17 -6.34 -5.48
C LEU A 582 -28.37 -6.45 -4.17
N GLY A 583 -27.60 -7.52 -4.00
CA GLY A 583 -26.88 -7.85 -2.77
C GLY A 583 -25.84 -6.82 -2.36
N LEU A 584 -24.98 -6.36 -3.28
CA LEU A 584 -23.95 -5.34 -2.98
C LEU A 584 -24.57 -4.03 -2.51
N SER A 585 -25.64 -3.61 -3.17
CA SER A 585 -26.32 -2.35 -2.89
C SER A 585 -27.04 -2.39 -1.53
N VAL A 586 -27.83 -3.45 -1.29
CA VAL A 586 -28.61 -3.59 -0.05
C VAL A 586 -27.71 -3.89 1.16
N HIS A 587 -26.62 -4.66 0.96
CA HIS A 587 -25.60 -4.87 2.00
C HIS A 587 -25.05 -3.55 2.50
N LEU A 588 -24.53 -2.69 1.62
CA LEU A 588 -23.94 -1.41 2.01
C LEU A 588 -24.97 -0.46 2.65
N MET A 589 -26.21 -0.47 2.17
CA MET A 589 -27.31 0.29 2.77
C MET A 589 -27.61 -0.18 4.20
N TYR A 590 -27.81 -1.48 4.41
CA TYR A 590 -28.14 -2.04 5.72
C TYR A 590 -27.00 -1.79 6.72
N LEU A 591 -25.77 -2.01 6.29
CA LEU A 591 -24.61 -1.76 7.14
C LEU A 591 -24.46 -0.27 7.46
N GLY A 592 -24.64 0.61 6.48
CA GLY A 592 -24.57 2.06 6.66
C GLY A 592 -25.67 2.61 7.58
N GLU A 593 -26.88 2.06 7.49
CA GLU A 593 -28.02 2.44 8.32
C GLU A 593 -27.91 1.93 9.77
N SER A 594 -27.32 0.75 9.97
CA SER A 594 -27.10 0.14 11.29
C SER A 594 -25.86 0.69 12.02
N SER A 595 -24.98 1.41 11.32
CA SER A 595 -23.71 1.89 11.85
C SER A 595 -23.78 3.31 12.43
N PRO A 596 -23.12 3.55 13.59
CA PRO A 596 -23.04 4.89 14.17
C PRO A 596 -22.18 5.81 13.30
N LYS A 597 -22.43 7.12 13.34
CA LYS A 597 -21.77 8.13 12.46
C LYS A 597 -20.24 8.03 12.48
N LYS A 598 -19.63 7.75 13.64
CA LYS A 598 -18.18 7.65 13.82
C LYS A 598 -17.56 6.44 13.10
N LEU A 599 -18.27 5.32 13.05
CA LEU A 599 -17.77 4.05 12.48
C LEU A 599 -18.32 3.75 11.08
N ARG A 600 -19.32 4.49 10.60
CA ARG A 600 -20.00 4.23 9.32
C ARG A 600 -19.04 4.02 8.15
N GLY A 601 -18.02 4.86 8.02
CA GLY A 601 -17.02 4.74 6.95
C GLY A 601 -16.17 3.47 7.02
N PHE A 602 -15.80 3.03 8.24
CA PHE A 602 -15.08 1.78 8.45
C PHE A 602 -15.98 0.58 8.17
N MET A 603 -17.21 0.62 8.67
CA MET A 603 -18.19 -0.43 8.44
C MET A 603 -18.43 -0.60 6.93
N THR A 604 -18.71 0.46 6.17
CA THR A 604 -18.89 0.33 4.72
C THR A 604 -17.67 -0.20 3.97
N LEU A 605 -16.45 -0.01 4.51
CA LEU A 605 -15.22 -0.53 3.92
C LEU A 605 -15.09 -2.06 4.07
N THR A 606 -15.73 -2.67 5.07
CA THR A 606 -15.70 -4.15 5.23
C THR A 606 -16.24 -4.86 4.00
N GLY A 607 -17.21 -4.25 3.29
CA GLY A 607 -17.70 -4.75 2.00
C GLY A 607 -16.57 -4.99 0.99
N SER A 608 -15.67 -4.03 0.79
CA SER A 608 -14.53 -4.19 -0.13
C SER A 608 -13.55 -5.27 0.34
N ILE A 609 -13.34 -5.41 1.65
CA ILE A 609 -12.51 -6.47 2.23
C ILE A 609 -13.11 -7.85 1.90
N PHE A 610 -14.42 -8.02 2.07
CA PHE A 610 -15.11 -9.27 1.74
C PHE A 610 -15.09 -9.57 0.24
N ILE A 611 -15.15 -8.57 -0.65
CA ILE A 611 -14.96 -8.77 -2.10
C ILE A 611 -13.56 -9.33 -2.37
N GLY A 612 -12.52 -8.71 -1.81
CA GLY A 612 -11.14 -9.17 -1.95
C GLY A 612 -10.96 -10.59 -1.42
N PHE A 613 -11.49 -10.87 -0.22
CA PHE A 613 -11.44 -12.19 0.39
C PHE A 613 -12.16 -13.25 -0.45
N GLY A 614 -13.33 -12.93 -1.01
CA GLY A 614 -14.06 -13.81 -1.92
C GLY A 614 -13.29 -14.12 -3.19
N LYS A 615 -12.58 -13.14 -3.76
CA LYS A 615 -11.73 -13.35 -4.95
C LYS A 615 -10.63 -14.36 -4.65
N VAL A 616 -9.90 -14.17 -3.55
CA VAL A 616 -8.80 -15.06 -3.14
C VAL A 616 -9.32 -16.47 -2.91
N ILE A 617 -10.40 -16.64 -2.14
CA ILE A 617 -10.98 -17.96 -1.89
C ILE A 617 -11.47 -18.61 -3.19
N GLY A 618 -12.12 -17.86 -4.08
CA GLY A 618 -12.56 -18.40 -5.37
C GLY A 618 -11.40 -18.82 -6.28
N GLN A 619 -10.26 -18.12 -6.24
CA GLN A 619 -9.05 -18.55 -6.95
C GLN A 619 -8.45 -19.83 -6.34
N ILE A 620 -8.37 -19.92 -5.00
CA ILE A 620 -7.86 -21.10 -4.30
C ILE A 620 -8.72 -22.33 -4.60
N ILE A 621 -10.04 -22.23 -4.48
CA ILE A 621 -10.94 -23.37 -4.76
C ILE A 621 -10.85 -23.77 -6.24
N GLY A 622 -10.61 -22.79 -7.13
CA GLY A 622 -10.45 -23.01 -8.57
C GLY A 622 -9.12 -23.61 -9.00
N ILE A 623 -8.15 -23.86 -8.11
CA ILE A 623 -6.90 -24.53 -8.49
C ILE A 623 -7.20 -26.01 -8.80
N LYS A 624 -6.45 -26.59 -9.74
CA LYS A 624 -6.60 -27.97 -10.23
C LYS A 624 -6.55 -29.01 -9.11
N GLU A 625 -5.77 -28.78 -8.07
CA GLU A 625 -5.63 -29.68 -6.91
C GLU A 625 -6.87 -29.72 -6.00
N ILE A 626 -7.78 -28.75 -6.10
CA ILE A 626 -8.97 -28.65 -5.25
C ILE A 626 -10.25 -28.99 -6.03
N MET A 627 -10.74 -28.08 -6.89
CA MET A 627 -11.98 -28.28 -7.66
C MET A 627 -11.87 -27.81 -9.11
N GLY A 628 -10.69 -27.42 -9.58
CA GLY A 628 -10.42 -27.00 -10.96
C GLY A 628 -10.23 -28.16 -11.96
N THR A 629 -10.78 -29.35 -11.69
CA THR A 629 -10.69 -30.52 -12.57
C THR A 629 -11.88 -30.63 -13.52
N GLU A 630 -11.73 -31.42 -14.58
CA GLU A 630 -12.77 -31.66 -15.60
C GLU A 630 -14.06 -32.26 -15.02
N ASP A 631 -13.98 -32.99 -13.91
CA ASP A 631 -15.17 -33.57 -13.28
C ASP A 631 -15.82 -32.67 -12.24
N MET A 632 -15.05 -31.78 -11.63
CA MET A 632 -15.50 -30.97 -10.50
C MET A 632 -15.98 -29.57 -10.89
N TRP A 633 -15.84 -29.14 -12.14
CA TRP A 633 -16.24 -27.79 -12.56
C TRP A 633 -17.72 -27.43 -12.29
N PRO A 634 -18.72 -28.34 -12.40
CA PRO A 634 -20.11 -27.97 -12.07
C PRO A 634 -20.29 -27.71 -10.57
N TYR A 635 -19.59 -28.47 -9.73
CA TYR A 635 -19.56 -28.30 -8.28
C TYR A 635 -18.87 -26.98 -7.91
N LEU A 636 -17.74 -26.68 -8.56
CA LEU A 636 -17.00 -25.43 -8.41
C LEU A 636 -17.90 -24.21 -8.65
N LEU A 637 -18.73 -24.24 -9.70
CA LEU A 637 -19.70 -23.16 -9.98
C LEU A 637 -20.79 -23.06 -8.90
N ALA A 638 -21.23 -24.19 -8.35
CA ALA A 638 -22.28 -24.26 -7.33
C ALA A 638 -21.82 -23.91 -5.90
N VAL A 639 -20.51 -23.94 -5.61
CA VAL A 639 -19.93 -23.61 -4.27
C VAL A 639 -20.38 -22.24 -3.76
N SER A 640 -20.59 -21.30 -4.67
CA SER A 640 -21.09 -19.96 -4.39
C SER A 640 -22.51 -19.91 -3.76
N GLY A 641 -23.27 -21.02 -3.81
CA GLY A 641 -24.53 -21.19 -3.08
C GLY A 641 -24.35 -21.40 -1.57
N ILE A 642 -23.21 -21.94 -1.11
CA ILE A 642 -22.96 -22.22 0.32
C ILE A 642 -22.99 -20.93 1.16
N PRO A 643 -22.29 -19.85 0.79
CA PRO A 643 -22.40 -18.57 1.50
C PRO A 643 -23.83 -17.99 1.50
N ALA A 644 -24.63 -18.28 0.47
CA ALA A 644 -26.02 -17.82 0.38
C ALA A 644 -26.92 -18.53 1.38
N ILE A 645 -26.75 -19.85 1.52
CA ILE A 645 -27.45 -20.64 2.54
C ILE A 645 -27.04 -20.17 3.94
N LEU A 646 -25.73 -19.96 4.17
CA LEU A 646 -25.23 -19.49 5.46
C LEU A 646 -25.80 -18.13 5.84
N GLN A 647 -25.84 -17.17 4.89
CA GLN A 647 -26.46 -15.87 5.13
C GLN A 647 -27.97 -15.99 5.32
N LEU A 648 -28.67 -16.83 4.54
CA LEU A 648 -30.11 -17.04 4.67
C LEU A 648 -30.49 -17.49 6.08
N VAL A 649 -29.74 -18.43 6.67
CA VAL A 649 -30.00 -18.94 8.03
C VAL A 649 -29.60 -17.92 9.09
N THR A 650 -28.40 -17.33 8.99
CA THR A 650 -27.88 -16.44 10.03
C THR A 650 -28.63 -15.11 10.09
N LEU A 651 -29.06 -14.56 8.94
CA LEU A 651 -29.74 -13.27 8.88
C LEU A 651 -31.13 -13.29 9.54
N LEU A 652 -31.73 -14.47 9.74
CA LEU A 652 -32.99 -14.62 10.48
C LEU A 652 -32.89 -14.11 11.93
N PHE A 653 -31.71 -14.26 12.55
CA PHE A 653 -31.45 -13.86 13.93
C PHE A 653 -31.16 -12.36 14.12
N PHE A 654 -30.96 -11.60 13.04
CA PHE A 654 -30.63 -10.18 13.12
C PHE A 654 -31.89 -9.29 13.05
N PRO A 655 -31.92 -8.15 13.78
CA PRO A 655 -33.00 -7.18 13.70
C PRO A 655 -32.94 -6.41 12.38
N GLU A 656 -34.09 -6.04 11.83
CA GLU A 656 -34.19 -5.19 10.63
C GLU A 656 -33.47 -3.84 10.82
N SER A 657 -33.11 -3.17 9.71
CA SER A 657 -32.44 -1.86 9.76
C SER A 657 -33.21 -0.88 10.67
N PRO A 658 -32.56 -0.30 11.71
CA PRO A 658 -33.26 0.60 12.62
C PRO A 658 -33.84 1.84 11.92
N ARG A 659 -33.13 2.36 10.92
CA ARG A 659 -33.60 3.54 10.17
C ARG A 659 -34.81 3.25 9.30
N TYR A 660 -34.89 2.04 8.72
CA TYR A 660 -36.08 1.59 8.01
C TYR A 660 -37.28 1.52 8.96
N LEU A 661 -37.11 0.89 10.13
CA LEU A 661 -38.17 0.78 11.13
C LEU A 661 -38.68 2.16 11.56
N TYR A 662 -37.78 3.13 11.77
CA TYR A 662 -38.17 4.47 12.20
C TYR A 662 -38.79 5.33 11.09
N ILE A 663 -38.15 5.44 9.92
CA ILE A 663 -38.53 6.40 8.88
C ILE A 663 -39.62 5.84 7.95
N ASP A 664 -39.42 4.61 7.47
CA ASP A 664 -40.27 4.05 6.42
C ASP A 664 -41.50 3.34 7.02
N LYS A 665 -41.35 2.68 8.19
CA LYS A 665 -42.42 1.94 8.87
C LYS A 665 -43.11 2.72 9.99
N GLY A 666 -42.48 3.78 10.53
CA GLY A 666 -43.00 4.56 11.67
C GLY A 666 -42.99 3.84 13.01
N ASP A 667 -42.26 2.73 13.12
CA ASP A 667 -42.16 1.86 14.31
C ASP A 667 -41.02 2.31 15.22
N THR A 668 -41.31 3.25 16.11
CA THR A 668 -40.32 3.86 17.01
C THR A 668 -39.79 2.87 18.06
N GLU A 669 -40.66 1.99 18.57
CA GLU A 669 -40.25 0.98 19.55
C GLU A 669 -39.37 -0.10 18.93
N GLY A 670 -39.71 -0.56 17.71
CA GLY A 670 -38.90 -1.51 16.96
C GLY A 670 -37.52 -0.96 16.63
N SER A 671 -37.43 0.32 16.24
CA SER A 671 -36.14 0.99 15.99
C SER A 671 -35.27 1.08 17.25
N ILE A 672 -35.86 1.38 18.40
CA ILE A 672 -35.13 1.47 19.68
C ILE A 672 -34.60 0.09 20.07
N LYS A 673 -35.44 -0.95 19.99
CA LYS A 673 -35.02 -2.34 20.28
C LYS A 673 -33.91 -2.80 19.35
N ALA A 674 -33.99 -2.48 18.06
CA ALA A 674 -32.95 -2.80 17.09
C ALA A 674 -31.63 -2.08 17.40
N LEU A 675 -31.68 -0.80 17.78
CA LEU A 675 -30.49 -0.03 18.18
C LEU A 675 -29.89 -0.51 19.49
N GLN A 676 -30.71 -0.82 20.50
CA GLN A 676 -30.25 -1.40 21.77
C GLN A 676 -29.65 -2.79 21.58
N TRP A 677 -30.14 -3.55 20.60
CA TRP A 677 -29.58 -4.85 20.27
C TRP A 677 -28.23 -4.72 19.57
N LEU A 678 -28.07 -3.75 18.67
CA LEU A 678 -26.86 -3.51 17.89
C LEU A 678 -25.78 -2.73 18.69
N TRP A 679 -26.19 -1.80 19.55
CA TRP A 679 -25.34 -0.89 20.33
C TRP A 679 -25.67 -1.02 21.83
N GLN A 680 -24.69 -1.05 22.71
CA GLN A 680 -24.93 -1.01 24.16
C GLN A 680 -25.09 0.44 24.69
N GLU A 681 -26.26 0.69 25.30
CA GLU A 681 -26.85 1.83 26.05
C GLU A 681 -26.32 3.28 25.93
N ASN A 682 -25.02 3.54 25.85
CA ASN A 682 -24.48 4.88 26.14
C ASN A 682 -24.57 5.91 25.00
N ASP A 683 -24.70 5.50 23.73
CA ASP A 683 -24.76 6.42 22.55
C ASP A 683 -26.20 6.60 21.97
N LEU A 684 -27.22 6.03 22.62
CA LEU A 684 -28.59 5.94 22.07
C LEU A 684 -29.30 7.31 21.94
N LYS A 685 -29.06 8.24 22.89
CA LYS A 685 -29.79 9.52 22.97
C LYS A 685 -29.48 10.46 21.81
N LEU A 686 -28.22 10.51 21.36
CA LEU A 686 -27.74 11.47 20.35
C LEU A 686 -28.21 11.12 18.93
N GLU A 687 -28.29 9.82 18.59
CA GLU A 687 -28.85 9.36 17.31
C GLU A 687 -30.38 9.48 17.29
N LEU A 688 -31.08 9.27 18.41
CA LEU A 688 -32.53 9.47 18.51
C LEU A 688 -32.94 10.92 18.21
N GLU A 689 -32.17 11.90 18.71
CA GLU A 689 -32.42 13.32 18.43
C GLU A 689 -32.19 13.67 16.95
N ASP A 690 -31.15 13.12 16.33
CA ASP A 690 -30.86 13.34 14.91
C ASP A 690 -31.93 12.72 13.99
N MET A 691 -32.43 11.53 14.34
CA MET A 691 -33.55 10.88 13.64
C MET A 691 -34.83 11.71 13.74
N LYS A 692 -35.19 12.21 14.93
CA LYS A 692 -36.32 13.12 15.13
C LYS A 692 -36.18 14.41 14.32
N LYS A 693 -34.96 14.96 14.20
CA LYS A 693 -34.69 16.20 13.43
C LYS A 693 -34.90 16.01 11.93
N ARG A 694 -34.50 14.85 11.38
CA ARG A 694 -34.69 14.53 9.96
C ARG A 694 -36.14 14.23 9.60
N GLU A 695 -36.88 13.56 10.48
CA GLU A 695 -38.31 13.33 10.28
C GLU A 695 -39.09 14.66 10.18
N ARG A 696 -38.79 15.62 11.07
CA ARG A 696 -39.37 16.98 10.98
C ARG A 696 -39.06 17.64 9.64
N ALA A 697 -37.82 17.57 9.17
CA ALA A 697 -37.42 18.12 7.88
C ALA A 697 -38.13 17.44 6.69
N LEU A 698 -38.36 16.12 6.74
CA LEU A 698 -39.09 15.37 5.71
C LEU A 698 -40.59 15.70 5.72
N ARG A 699 -41.21 15.81 6.91
CA ARG A 699 -42.62 16.24 7.06
C ARG A 699 -42.82 17.67 6.56
N GLU A 700 -41.88 18.58 6.83
CA GLU A 700 -41.90 19.94 6.28
C GLU A 700 -41.75 19.94 4.76
N ARG A 701 -40.90 19.07 4.19
CA ARG A 701 -40.73 18.95 2.74
C ARG A 701 -41.97 18.37 2.04
N ARG A 702 -42.66 17.39 2.66
CA ARG A 702 -43.94 16.85 2.17
C ARG A 702 -45.12 17.80 2.33
N ARG A 703 -45.03 18.82 3.19
CA ARG A 703 -46.04 19.89 3.30
C ARG A 703 -45.83 21.02 2.29
N ARG A 704 -44.65 21.08 1.65
CA ARG A 704 -44.27 22.09 0.65
C ARG A 704 -44.37 21.59 -0.80
N LEU A 705 -44.54 20.29 -0.99
CA LEU A 705 -44.93 19.62 -2.23
C LEU A 705 -46.41 19.29 -2.13
#